data_AF-A0A4Q0MH32-F1
#
_entry.id   AF-A0A4Q0MH32-F1
#
_cell.length_a   1.000
_cell.length_b   1.000
_cell.length_c   1.000
_cell.angle_alpha   90.00
_cell.angle_beta   90.00
_cell.angle_gamma   90.00
#
_symmetry.space_group_name_H-M   'P 1'
#
loop_
_entity.id
_entity.type
_entity.pdbx_description
1 polymer ?
#
loop_
_entity_poly.entity_id
_entity_poly.type
_entity_poly.pdbx_seq_one_letter_code
_entity_poly.pdbx_strand_id
1 'polypeptide(L)'
;MRIGSLLFFILFCFYQSAIADTFLVTTNDDAGAGSLREAITKAAANGIIVKDFIYFNLPGNTATDRMISIKSNLPRLSSNLVIDASTQPGDPLGGSTAKITIKPGADFISASSIAAVFYISRSADIEIYGFHIADFTYIKSSTYTGSAIGTAVFVINSDNITIGAPGRGNVFTRNEFAINVSTSDSELFYQPLCKNIKIRSNWIGLDPSGNESDCQIGVSVSAEGCEIGGETKSEGNIWGGYFVSALSLGGTSLLVSNNKFGFVISGGITVPKSIMKILIGANGLSFKDNVASHFRVELSSSKNFQINGNTETLIGLQVINSFLLTFCEDGKFGTDQDEEKNTLVNSSAAITTHYCKNIEMGKNSIICSDIAYNPQNSVDKLPQIHVLVNTDTEYSGTATPNSEVYIYNDNTSCETCSPADFFAKIRTNASGDWKITGDFREKRLVANSTLIGNSSEYTQPLIGFEKYSHSDIHINPVCGENNGSIKLLNLMHVLKVEWFNDQNQKVGEGSEIKNLGPGTYYAKASNGNCYTRSQNIKLENSVPIIHDQLLQIIRPSCGLNNGSIKGLIGANTVYDVLETKWIDKSNTVITTGTSDLNNVPPGEYTFIVTNSGGCSTSYGPIVLANQSGPSIDQTGLAITGSYCDASTGSIENIKVAGTGTITYIWRNADGVTVGMQNDLQNVPAGQYTLEVSDDSSCPALQSQPIIVNEINGIEINNTNVVIQKASCNGANGRISGLLVTGATNYKWLDSDNNQVGTTLELRQVPPGKYRLVASNSSCKEESEEFTVGQLTSGNTYTLASRTTNTTCNQNNGILVVSSVSGQPTAFRWQNSAGITIGNSAILENVPAGDYFLYITNELGCEYFYQQYSIKNTETATINCTEELVTNDKCGLSLGRIIAPSLVGGVPPYYYSWTDHNGHEISRKSVLENVVSGTYQLIIGDEVACARRSFTYTVFDDSDVTEAPHISDISICAPGNATIMVTQPSPGIYTLYDENGTQLDQNETGMFRVNIKNSGNYLITRRKGHCESNPTPVKITIQNEGIADIGNTFSPNGDNVNDVWNIPGITNYPNATISIFNRYGNKVFGCTGYEKPFDGTFNGSALPTGIYYYIIDLKRGCDILTGSLSLIR
;
A
#
# COMPACT_ATOMS: atom_id res chain seq x y z
N MET A 1 -59.45 -31.13 74.04
CA MET A 1 -59.02 -30.37 72.84
C MET A 1 -57.62 -30.87 72.48
N ARG A 2 -57.32 -31.77 71.53
CA ARG A 2 -57.80 -31.96 70.13
C ARG A 2 -57.81 -30.61 69.39
N ILE A 3 -57.00 -30.31 68.36
CA ILE A 3 -56.22 -31.11 67.41
C ILE A 3 -55.01 -30.26 66.98
N GLY A 4 -53.81 -30.84 67.06
CA GLY A 4 -52.69 -30.50 66.19
C GLY A 4 -52.73 -31.35 64.92
N SER A 5 -51.93 -30.97 63.92
CA SER A 5 -51.74 -31.63 62.61
C SER A 5 -52.62 -31.10 61.48
N LEU A 6 -52.26 -29.94 60.90
CA LEU A 6 -52.54 -29.66 59.47
C LEU A 6 -51.73 -28.50 58.84
N LEU A 7 -50.54 -28.15 59.34
CA LEU A 7 -49.72 -27.09 58.71
C LEU A 7 -48.23 -27.42 58.51
N PHE A 8 -47.85 -28.70 58.69
CA PHE A 8 -46.47 -29.18 58.45
C PHE A 8 -46.33 -30.10 57.23
N PHE A 9 -47.37 -30.20 56.38
CA PHE A 9 -47.43 -31.12 55.23
C PHE A 9 -47.72 -30.46 53.87
N ILE A 10 -47.61 -29.12 53.76
CA ILE A 10 -47.70 -28.38 52.47
C ILE A 10 -46.44 -27.51 52.28
N LEU A 11 -45.26 -28.08 52.59
CA LEU A 11 -43.96 -27.48 52.24
C LEU A 11 -43.02 -28.48 51.53
N PHE A 12 -43.56 -29.62 51.05
CA PHE A 12 -42.76 -30.72 50.49
C PHE A 12 -43.22 -31.23 49.11
N CYS A 13 -43.88 -30.38 48.32
CA CYS A 13 -44.15 -30.58 46.89
C CYS A 13 -44.17 -29.15 46.30
N PHE A 14 -43.12 -28.60 45.69
CA PHE A 14 -42.44 -29.04 44.48
C PHE A 14 -40.94 -28.69 44.56
N TYR A 15 -40.11 -29.58 45.11
CA TYR A 15 -38.75 -29.70 44.58
C TYR A 15 -38.87 -30.72 43.46
N GLN A 16 -39.23 -30.26 42.25
CA GLN A 16 -38.90 -31.06 41.07
C GLN A 16 -37.37 -31.13 41.06
N SER A 17 -36.85 -32.30 41.42
CA SER A 17 -35.48 -32.67 41.07
C SER A 17 -35.35 -32.46 39.57
N ALA A 18 -34.60 -31.44 39.15
CA ALA A 18 -34.31 -31.23 37.74
C ALA A 18 -33.64 -32.51 37.22
N ILE A 19 -34.25 -33.16 36.24
CA ILE A 19 -33.71 -34.32 35.53
C ILE A 19 -33.23 -33.79 34.18
N ALA A 20 -32.05 -34.25 33.74
CA ALA A 20 -31.54 -33.92 32.42
C ALA A 20 -32.58 -34.32 31.36
N ASP A 21 -33.00 -33.38 30.52
CA ASP A 21 -34.00 -33.62 29.49
C ASP A 21 -33.41 -33.43 28.09
N THR A 22 -34.06 -34.02 27.08
CA THR A 22 -33.69 -33.90 25.68
C THR A 22 -34.84 -33.33 24.88
N PHE A 23 -34.65 -32.11 24.38
CA PHE A 23 -35.63 -31.41 23.55
C PHE A 23 -35.31 -31.63 22.07
N LEU A 24 -36.24 -32.26 21.35
CA LEU A 24 -36.08 -32.55 19.92
C LEU A 24 -36.67 -31.44 19.05
N VAL A 25 -35.87 -30.91 18.13
CA VAL A 25 -36.29 -29.97 17.09
C VAL A 25 -36.73 -30.75 15.85
N THR A 26 -37.99 -30.57 15.45
CA THR A 26 -38.63 -31.35 14.37
C THR A 26 -39.24 -30.50 13.27
N THR A 27 -39.22 -29.17 13.39
CA THR A 27 -39.64 -28.24 12.32
C THR A 27 -38.59 -27.15 12.09
N ASN A 28 -38.48 -26.70 10.84
CA ASN A 28 -37.63 -25.59 10.43
C ASN A 28 -38.32 -24.21 10.55
N ASP A 29 -39.53 -24.17 11.10
CA ASP A 29 -40.24 -22.93 11.44
C ASP A 29 -39.48 -22.12 12.51
N ASP A 30 -39.56 -20.78 12.45
CA ASP A 30 -38.94 -19.87 13.45
C ASP A 30 -39.52 -20.05 14.87
N ALA A 31 -40.80 -20.40 14.99
CA ALA A 31 -41.52 -20.49 16.25
C ALA A 31 -42.64 -21.54 16.16
N GLY A 32 -43.12 -22.01 17.31
CA GLY A 32 -44.18 -23.01 17.40
C GLY A 32 -43.68 -24.37 17.88
N ALA A 33 -44.59 -25.34 17.93
CA ALA A 33 -44.29 -26.67 18.45
C ALA A 33 -43.19 -27.36 17.63
N GLY A 34 -42.17 -27.88 18.30
CA GLY A 34 -41.04 -28.57 17.68
C GLY A 34 -39.98 -27.66 17.06
N SER A 35 -40.08 -26.33 17.22
CA SER A 35 -39.07 -25.40 16.71
C SER A 35 -37.87 -25.26 17.65
N LEU A 36 -36.74 -24.79 17.11
CA LEU A 36 -35.54 -24.51 17.92
C LEU A 36 -35.83 -23.48 19.03
N ARG A 37 -36.63 -22.45 18.72
CA ARG A 37 -37.04 -21.43 19.69
C ARG A 37 -37.81 -22.04 20.87
N GLU A 38 -38.71 -22.98 20.61
CA GLU A 38 -39.44 -23.69 21.66
C GLU A 38 -38.50 -24.57 22.49
N ALA A 39 -37.58 -25.31 21.84
CA ALA A 39 -36.62 -26.17 22.53
C ALA A 39 -35.72 -25.37 23.50
N ILE A 40 -35.18 -24.23 23.08
CA ILE A 40 -34.38 -23.34 23.94
C ILE A 40 -35.23 -22.83 25.12
N THR A 41 -36.48 -22.44 24.86
CA THR A 41 -37.38 -21.94 25.91
C THR A 41 -37.70 -23.03 26.95
N LYS A 42 -37.90 -24.27 26.50
CA LYS A 42 -38.16 -25.43 27.38
C LYS A 42 -36.93 -25.79 28.22
N ALA A 43 -35.73 -25.80 27.63
CA ALA A 43 -34.49 -26.03 28.37
C ALA A 43 -34.30 -24.99 29.49
N ALA A 44 -34.51 -23.70 29.18
CA ALA A 44 -34.43 -22.65 30.20
C ALA A 44 -35.47 -22.83 31.33
N ALA A 45 -36.65 -23.37 31.03
CA ALA A 45 -37.71 -23.63 32.00
C ALA A 45 -37.48 -24.91 32.83
N ASN A 46 -36.72 -25.89 32.32
CA ASN A 46 -36.39 -27.15 33.02
C ASN A 46 -35.39 -26.94 34.17
N GLY A 47 -34.68 -25.81 34.15
CA GLY A 47 -33.74 -25.40 35.20
C GLY A 47 -32.29 -25.70 34.84
N ILE A 48 -31.36 -25.19 35.67
CA ILE A 48 -29.92 -25.17 35.35
C ILE A 48 -29.07 -26.10 36.23
N ILE A 49 -29.69 -26.99 37.02
CA ILE A 49 -28.96 -27.85 37.97
C ILE A 49 -28.29 -29.04 37.26
N VAL A 50 -28.92 -29.53 36.19
CA VAL A 50 -28.50 -30.68 35.39
C VAL A 50 -28.36 -30.27 33.93
N LYS A 51 -27.54 -31.01 33.17
CA LYS A 51 -27.24 -30.69 31.78
C LYS A 51 -28.34 -31.17 30.84
N ASP A 52 -28.95 -30.24 30.13
CA ASP A 52 -29.98 -30.50 29.12
C ASP A 52 -29.40 -30.61 27.71
N PHE A 53 -30.16 -31.24 26.81
CA PHE A 53 -29.77 -31.51 25.43
C PHE A 53 -30.81 -31.02 24.44
N ILE A 54 -30.39 -30.36 23.37
CA ILE A 54 -31.23 -30.00 22.22
C ILE A 54 -30.70 -30.73 20.98
N TYR A 55 -31.50 -31.64 20.45
CA TYR A 55 -31.20 -32.48 19.28
C TYR A 55 -32.11 -32.17 18.11
N PHE A 56 -31.73 -32.60 16.91
CA PHE A 56 -32.41 -32.26 15.66
C PHE A 56 -32.86 -33.49 14.89
N ASN A 57 -34.07 -33.42 14.35
CA ASN A 57 -34.64 -34.41 13.43
C ASN A 57 -35.65 -33.71 12.51
N LEU A 58 -35.18 -32.72 11.74
CA LEU A 58 -35.96 -32.02 10.73
C LEU A 58 -36.33 -32.96 9.58
N PRO A 59 -37.53 -32.83 8.99
CA PRO A 59 -37.95 -33.61 7.83
C PRO A 59 -37.15 -33.20 6.59
N GLY A 60 -36.84 -34.17 5.73
CA GLY A 60 -36.13 -33.93 4.47
C GLY A 60 -34.60 -34.04 4.56
N ASN A 61 -33.97 -34.09 3.39
CA ASN A 61 -32.53 -34.37 3.26
C ASN A 61 -31.78 -33.34 2.41
N THR A 62 -32.47 -32.33 1.87
CA THR A 62 -31.82 -31.26 1.11
C THR A 62 -31.31 -30.15 2.05
N ALA A 63 -30.37 -29.33 1.57
CA ALA A 63 -29.87 -28.18 2.31
C ALA A 63 -31.00 -27.17 2.65
N THR A 64 -32.02 -27.07 1.79
CA THR A 64 -33.18 -26.19 1.99
C THR A 64 -34.12 -26.74 3.07
N ASP A 65 -34.36 -28.06 3.11
CA ASP A 65 -35.21 -28.68 4.14
C ASP A 65 -34.62 -28.49 5.54
N ARG A 66 -33.29 -28.45 5.63
CA ARG A 66 -32.53 -28.31 6.87
C ARG A 66 -32.10 -26.87 7.18
N MET A 67 -32.79 -25.90 6.60
CA MET A 67 -32.56 -24.47 6.83
C MET A 67 -33.63 -23.89 7.75
N ILE A 68 -33.21 -23.32 8.88
CA ILE A 68 -34.07 -22.57 9.81
C ILE A 68 -33.87 -21.08 9.53
N SER A 69 -34.93 -20.41 9.07
CA SER A 69 -34.94 -18.95 8.89
C SER A 69 -35.56 -18.26 10.08
N ILE A 70 -34.75 -17.63 10.93
CA ILE A 70 -35.24 -16.93 12.13
C ILE A 70 -35.74 -15.54 11.78
N LYS A 71 -36.78 -15.06 12.48
CA LYS A 71 -37.38 -13.72 12.23
C LYS A 71 -36.99 -12.67 13.28
N SER A 72 -36.47 -13.11 14.41
CA SER A 72 -35.94 -12.29 15.50
C SER A 72 -34.92 -13.09 16.31
N ASN A 73 -34.15 -12.43 17.19
CA ASN A 73 -33.19 -13.10 18.07
C ASN A 73 -33.83 -14.31 18.79
N LEU A 74 -33.12 -15.43 18.85
CA LEU A 74 -33.53 -16.58 19.66
C LEU A 74 -33.47 -16.21 21.16
N PRO A 75 -34.21 -16.93 22.04
CA PRO A 75 -34.08 -16.75 23.47
C PRO A 75 -32.64 -16.95 23.93
N ARG A 76 -32.21 -16.24 24.98
CA ARG A 76 -30.87 -16.40 25.56
C ARG A 76 -30.69 -17.84 26.06
N LEU A 77 -29.50 -18.39 25.87
CA LEU A 77 -29.18 -19.74 26.35
C LEU A 77 -28.98 -19.73 27.87
N SER A 78 -29.47 -20.76 28.55
CA SER A 78 -29.28 -21.00 29.98
C SER A 78 -28.08 -21.93 30.23
N SER A 79 -27.52 -21.89 31.44
CA SER A 79 -26.41 -22.76 31.85
C SER A 79 -26.74 -24.25 31.71
N ASN A 80 -25.69 -25.09 31.63
CA ASN A 80 -25.77 -26.55 31.57
C ASN A 80 -26.58 -27.03 30.35
N LEU A 81 -26.15 -26.67 29.14
CA LEU A 81 -26.91 -26.94 27.91
C LEU A 81 -26.00 -27.40 26.77
N VAL A 82 -26.38 -28.49 26.09
CA VAL A 82 -25.78 -28.91 24.82
C VAL A 82 -26.78 -28.72 23.69
N ILE A 83 -26.39 -27.97 22.65
CA ILE A 83 -27.17 -27.83 21.43
C ILE A 83 -26.38 -28.46 20.29
N ASP A 84 -26.86 -29.60 19.79
CA ASP A 84 -26.09 -30.44 18.87
C ASP A 84 -26.87 -30.71 17.57
N ALA A 85 -26.63 -29.87 16.56
CA ALA A 85 -27.17 -30.06 15.22
C ALA A 85 -26.53 -31.23 14.46
N SER A 86 -25.40 -31.76 14.90
CA SER A 86 -24.79 -32.95 14.25
C SER A 86 -25.63 -34.21 14.44
N THR A 87 -26.56 -34.19 15.40
CA THR A 87 -27.56 -35.24 15.63
C THR A 87 -28.60 -35.36 14.51
N GLN A 88 -28.75 -34.33 13.67
CA GLN A 88 -29.61 -34.39 12.49
C GLN A 88 -29.24 -35.61 11.62
N PRO A 89 -30.21 -36.47 11.26
CA PRO A 89 -29.94 -37.59 10.36
C PRO A 89 -29.51 -37.15 8.95
N GLY A 90 -28.73 -38.01 8.28
CA GLY A 90 -28.26 -37.83 6.90
C GLY A 90 -26.92 -37.09 6.76
N ASP A 91 -26.54 -36.80 5.52
CA ASP A 91 -25.20 -36.30 5.18
C ASP A 91 -24.96 -34.86 5.68
N PRO A 92 -23.70 -34.51 6.01
CA PRO A 92 -23.29 -33.13 6.25
C PRO A 92 -23.50 -32.21 5.05
N LEU A 93 -23.52 -30.91 5.33
CA LEU A 93 -23.58 -29.85 4.33
C LEU A 93 -22.18 -29.69 3.68
N GLY A 94 -22.11 -29.94 2.37
CA GLY A 94 -20.88 -29.80 1.59
C GLY A 94 -19.76 -30.73 2.07
N GLY A 95 -18.55 -30.19 2.22
CA GLY A 95 -17.38 -30.90 2.78
C GLY A 95 -17.22 -30.74 4.30
N SER A 96 -18.16 -30.07 4.97
CA SER A 96 -18.08 -29.75 6.41
C SER A 96 -18.65 -30.86 7.31
N THR A 97 -18.76 -30.58 8.61
CA THR A 97 -19.47 -31.45 9.59
C THR A 97 -20.82 -30.89 10.03
N ALA A 98 -21.17 -29.69 9.55
CA ALA A 98 -22.44 -29.04 9.87
C ALA A 98 -23.60 -29.73 9.14
N LYS A 99 -24.78 -29.78 9.77
CA LYS A 99 -25.97 -30.44 9.19
C LYS A 99 -27.22 -29.55 9.13
N ILE A 100 -27.28 -28.51 9.94
CA ILE A 100 -28.38 -27.56 9.98
C ILE A 100 -27.86 -26.17 9.61
N THR A 101 -28.57 -25.48 8.72
CA THR A 101 -28.29 -24.08 8.39
C THR A 101 -29.20 -23.15 9.18
N ILE A 102 -28.67 -22.08 9.79
CA ILE A 102 -29.46 -20.99 10.38
C ILE A 102 -29.14 -19.69 9.63
N LYS A 103 -30.19 -18.97 9.21
CA LYS A 103 -30.10 -17.66 8.53
C LYS A 103 -31.15 -16.67 9.05
N PRO A 104 -30.92 -15.36 8.94
CA PRO A 104 -31.99 -14.39 9.13
C PRO A 104 -33.01 -14.51 7.99
N GLY A 105 -34.30 -14.44 8.31
CA GLY A 105 -35.36 -14.28 7.33
C GLY A 105 -35.36 -12.88 6.70
N ALA A 106 -36.04 -12.70 5.57
CA ALA A 106 -36.07 -11.43 4.83
C ALA A 106 -36.55 -10.23 5.67
N ASP A 107 -37.44 -10.47 6.64
CA ASP A 107 -38.00 -9.47 7.55
C ASP A 107 -37.34 -9.48 8.94
N PHE A 108 -36.13 -10.05 9.07
CA PHE A 108 -35.44 -10.08 10.36
C PHE A 108 -35.14 -8.65 10.85
N ILE A 109 -35.56 -8.37 12.09
CA ILE A 109 -35.27 -7.10 12.76
C ILE A 109 -34.77 -7.42 14.18
N SER A 110 -33.61 -6.87 14.53
CA SER A 110 -33.06 -6.94 15.88
C SER A 110 -33.66 -5.87 16.78
N ALA A 111 -34.04 -6.25 17.99
CA ALA A 111 -34.44 -5.30 19.04
C ALA A 111 -33.23 -4.77 19.84
N SER A 112 -32.01 -5.27 19.59
CA SER A 112 -30.77 -4.97 20.32
C SER A 112 -29.68 -4.46 19.38
N SER A 113 -28.65 -3.82 19.95
CA SER A 113 -27.39 -3.47 19.26
C SER A 113 -26.68 -4.69 18.70
N ILE A 114 -26.93 -5.87 19.28
CA ILE A 114 -26.34 -7.16 18.88
C ILE A 114 -27.46 -8.08 18.39
N ALA A 115 -27.28 -8.59 17.17
CA ALA A 115 -28.13 -9.61 16.58
C ALA A 115 -27.39 -10.93 16.57
N ALA A 116 -27.57 -11.73 17.62
CA ALA A 116 -26.90 -13.02 17.78
C ALA A 116 -27.85 -14.19 17.51
N VAL A 117 -27.39 -15.24 16.82
CA VAL A 117 -28.13 -16.52 16.77
C VAL A 117 -28.14 -17.13 18.16
N PHE A 118 -26.96 -17.35 18.73
CA PHE A 118 -26.82 -17.83 20.09
C PHE A 118 -26.27 -16.71 20.97
N TYR A 119 -27.13 -16.19 21.86
CA TYR A 119 -26.77 -15.17 22.84
C TYR A 119 -26.58 -15.83 24.21
N ILE A 120 -25.35 -15.79 24.71
CA ILE A 120 -24.96 -16.36 26.01
C ILE A 120 -24.59 -15.23 26.96
N SER A 121 -25.26 -15.16 28.11
CA SER A 121 -25.03 -14.13 29.11
C SER A 121 -25.25 -14.67 30.51
N ARG A 122 -24.32 -14.39 31.43
CA ARG A 122 -24.40 -14.82 32.84
C ARG A 122 -24.72 -16.31 32.99
N SER A 123 -24.11 -17.12 32.14
CA SER A 123 -24.37 -18.56 32.05
C SER A 123 -23.06 -19.35 32.00
N ALA A 124 -23.14 -20.66 32.27
CA ALA A 124 -21.97 -21.52 32.22
C ALA A 124 -22.27 -22.92 31.66
N ASP A 125 -21.23 -23.64 31.23
CA ASP A 125 -21.30 -25.04 30.80
C ASP A 125 -22.24 -25.25 29.59
N ILE A 126 -22.00 -24.47 28.52
CA ILE A 126 -22.78 -24.52 27.27
C ILE A 126 -21.92 -25.07 26.13
N GLU A 127 -22.50 -25.95 25.31
CA GLU A 127 -21.85 -26.60 24.18
C GLU A 127 -22.67 -26.44 22.88
N ILE A 128 -22.06 -26.01 21.77
CA ILE A 128 -22.74 -25.73 20.49
C ILE A 128 -22.02 -26.46 19.33
N TYR A 129 -22.74 -27.33 18.62
CA TYR A 129 -22.18 -28.23 17.61
C TYR A 129 -23.00 -28.34 16.31
N GLY A 130 -22.31 -28.57 15.18
CA GLY A 130 -22.90 -29.02 13.92
C GLY A 130 -23.74 -27.99 13.14
N PHE A 131 -23.60 -26.69 13.41
CA PHE A 131 -24.35 -25.64 12.71
C PHE A 131 -23.56 -25.03 11.56
N HIS A 132 -24.25 -24.70 10.47
CA HIS A 132 -23.84 -23.72 9.48
C HIS A 132 -24.62 -22.43 9.76
N ILE A 133 -23.97 -21.41 10.32
CA ILE A 133 -24.62 -20.13 10.63
C ILE A 133 -24.17 -19.11 9.59
N ALA A 134 -25.14 -18.53 8.89
CA ALA A 134 -24.83 -17.65 7.79
C ALA A 134 -25.71 -16.41 7.65
N ASP A 135 -25.11 -15.40 7.01
CA ASP A 135 -25.76 -14.18 6.51
C ASP A 135 -26.20 -13.19 7.60
N PHE A 136 -25.58 -13.25 8.78
CA PHE A 136 -25.74 -12.22 9.82
C PHE A 136 -24.84 -11.01 9.54
N THR A 137 -25.07 -10.35 8.42
CA THR A 137 -24.44 -9.07 8.04
C THR A 137 -25.50 -8.03 7.79
N TYR A 138 -25.28 -6.79 8.23
CA TYR A 138 -26.22 -5.66 7.99
C TYR A 138 -27.64 -5.95 8.51
N ILE A 139 -27.72 -6.34 9.78
CA ILE A 139 -29.01 -6.64 10.42
C ILE A 139 -29.72 -5.34 10.78
N LYS A 140 -30.97 -5.16 10.34
CA LYS A 140 -31.76 -3.98 10.72
C LYS A 140 -32.06 -3.96 12.21
N SER A 141 -31.99 -2.78 12.82
CA SER A 141 -32.42 -2.56 14.20
C SER A 141 -33.75 -1.82 14.29
N SER A 142 -34.60 -2.21 15.24
CA SER A 142 -35.81 -1.45 15.60
C SER A 142 -35.56 -0.35 16.64
N THR A 143 -34.41 -0.32 17.29
CA THR A 143 -34.16 0.52 18.49
C THR A 143 -33.19 1.69 18.29
N TYR A 144 -32.37 1.70 17.24
CA TYR A 144 -31.44 2.81 16.95
C TYR A 144 -31.31 3.08 15.45
N THR A 145 -30.83 4.27 15.13
CA THR A 145 -30.55 4.71 13.76
C THR A 145 -29.28 4.04 13.25
N GLY A 146 -29.35 2.74 12.92
CA GLY A 146 -28.19 1.96 12.47
C GLY A 146 -28.49 0.47 12.25
N SER A 147 -27.44 -0.32 12.02
CA SER A 147 -27.52 -1.79 11.90
C SER A 147 -26.99 -2.48 13.16
N ALA A 148 -27.57 -3.61 13.52
CA ALA A 148 -27.09 -4.47 14.60
C ALA A 148 -25.86 -5.24 14.19
N ILE A 149 -24.99 -5.43 15.19
CA ILE A 149 -23.80 -6.28 15.07
C ILE A 149 -24.27 -7.71 14.88
N GLY A 150 -24.14 -8.21 13.65
CA GLY A 150 -24.60 -9.55 13.28
C GLY A 150 -23.61 -10.62 13.72
N THR A 151 -23.92 -11.35 14.79
CA THR A 151 -23.01 -12.33 15.38
C THR A 151 -23.58 -13.74 15.31
N ALA A 152 -22.79 -14.75 14.97
CA ALA A 152 -23.30 -16.13 15.07
C ALA A 152 -23.38 -16.57 16.54
N VAL A 153 -22.28 -16.47 17.31
CA VAL A 153 -22.27 -16.75 18.75
C VAL A 153 -21.74 -15.55 19.54
N PHE A 154 -22.58 -14.96 20.38
CA PHE A 154 -22.21 -13.86 21.28
C PHE A 154 -22.15 -14.35 22.72
N VAL A 155 -21.05 -14.04 23.42
CA VAL A 155 -20.80 -14.48 24.80
C VAL A 155 -20.38 -13.28 25.64
N ILE A 156 -20.99 -13.11 26.81
CA ILE A 156 -20.61 -12.08 27.77
C ILE A 156 -20.80 -12.58 29.21
N ASN A 157 -19.86 -12.26 30.11
CA ASN A 157 -19.93 -12.58 31.54
C ASN A 157 -20.34 -14.05 31.79
N SER A 158 -19.66 -15.00 31.15
CA SER A 158 -20.04 -16.42 31.09
C SER A 158 -18.81 -17.32 31.10
N ASP A 159 -18.96 -18.55 31.59
CA ASP A 159 -17.83 -19.47 31.83
C ASP A 159 -18.04 -20.84 31.18
N ASN A 160 -16.97 -21.56 30.84
CA ASN A 160 -17.00 -22.94 30.32
C ASN A 160 -17.90 -23.09 29.07
N ILE A 161 -17.63 -22.29 28.03
CA ILE A 161 -18.38 -22.34 26.77
C ILE A 161 -17.57 -23.07 25.71
N THR A 162 -18.14 -24.08 25.07
CA THR A 162 -17.49 -24.84 23.98
C THR A 162 -18.25 -24.68 22.67
N ILE A 163 -17.56 -24.23 21.64
CA ILE A 163 -18.09 -24.00 20.29
C ILE A 163 -17.32 -24.89 19.33
N GLY A 164 -17.96 -25.96 18.86
CA GLY A 164 -17.38 -26.95 17.98
C GLY A 164 -16.55 -28.02 18.70
N ALA A 165 -16.41 -29.17 18.04
CA ALA A 165 -15.61 -30.30 18.50
C ALA A 165 -15.28 -31.22 17.30
N PRO A 166 -14.26 -32.09 17.40
CA PRO A 166 -13.91 -33.02 16.33
C PRO A 166 -15.11 -33.84 15.84
N GLY A 167 -15.33 -33.83 14.52
CA GLY A 167 -16.46 -34.54 13.89
C GLY A 167 -17.83 -33.85 13.98
N ARG A 168 -17.94 -32.72 14.70
CA ARG A 168 -19.19 -31.96 14.91
C ARG A 168 -18.94 -30.44 15.00
N GLY A 169 -18.01 -29.96 14.18
CA GLY A 169 -17.65 -28.55 14.06
C GLY A 169 -18.75 -27.70 13.43
N ASN A 170 -18.69 -26.40 13.68
CA ASN A 170 -19.59 -25.43 13.07
C ASN A 170 -18.94 -24.79 11.83
N VAL A 171 -19.76 -24.21 10.95
CA VAL A 171 -19.35 -23.44 9.79
C VAL A 171 -19.96 -22.04 9.91
N PHE A 172 -19.12 -21.01 9.80
CA PHE A 172 -19.53 -19.62 9.89
C PHE A 172 -19.25 -18.90 8.58
N THR A 173 -20.30 -18.42 7.93
CA THR A 173 -20.22 -17.82 6.59
C THR A 173 -21.03 -16.53 6.52
N ARG A 174 -20.43 -15.43 6.09
CA ARG A 174 -21.07 -14.09 6.00
C ARG A 174 -21.73 -13.65 7.29
N ASN A 175 -21.01 -13.73 8.41
CA ASN A 175 -21.42 -13.11 9.68
C ASN A 175 -20.52 -11.90 9.94
N GLU A 176 -21.04 -10.85 10.57
CA GLU A 176 -20.19 -9.74 11.01
C GLU A 176 -19.16 -10.27 11.99
N PHE A 177 -19.56 -11.01 13.04
CA PHE A 177 -18.66 -11.85 13.83
C PHE A 177 -19.09 -13.32 13.77
N ALA A 178 -18.16 -14.24 13.51
CA ALA A 178 -18.43 -15.66 13.74
C ALA A 178 -18.63 -15.91 15.23
N ILE A 179 -17.68 -15.46 16.06
CA ILE A 179 -17.75 -15.59 17.51
C ILE A 179 -17.25 -14.30 18.12
N ASN A 180 -18.04 -13.72 19.03
CA ASN A 180 -17.68 -12.54 19.79
C ASN A 180 -17.85 -12.80 21.28
N VAL A 181 -16.72 -12.89 21.99
CA VAL A 181 -16.66 -12.98 23.45
C VAL A 181 -16.24 -11.62 23.98
N SER A 182 -17.22 -10.87 24.50
CA SER A 182 -17.06 -9.46 24.84
C SER A 182 -16.99 -9.24 26.35
N THR A 183 -16.38 -8.11 26.73
CA THR A 183 -16.40 -7.56 28.09
C THR A 183 -17.47 -6.47 28.25
N SER A 184 -18.17 -6.10 27.19
CA SER A 184 -19.26 -5.12 27.22
C SER A 184 -20.33 -5.43 26.17
N ASP A 185 -21.56 -5.00 26.46
CA ASP A 185 -22.63 -4.85 25.47
C ASP A 185 -23.21 -3.43 25.57
N SER A 186 -24.11 -3.05 24.67
CA SER A 186 -24.72 -1.70 24.66
C SER A 186 -25.52 -1.34 25.91
N GLU A 187 -25.70 -2.28 26.85
CA GLU A 187 -26.55 -2.12 28.03
C GLU A 187 -25.75 -2.08 29.35
N LEU A 188 -24.42 -2.30 29.35
CA LEU A 188 -23.65 -2.48 30.59
C LEU A 188 -22.23 -1.86 30.58
N PHE A 189 -21.86 -1.26 31.72
CA PHE A 189 -20.48 -0.94 32.12
C PHE A 189 -19.59 -2.20 32.08
N TYR A 190 -18.27 -2.03 31.90
CA TYR A 190 -17.23 -3.09 31.88
C TYR A 190 -17.59 -4.32 32.76
N GLN A 191 -17.76 -5.49 32.13
CA GLN A 191 -18.08 -6.76 32.77
C GLN A 191 -16.79 -7.57 33.07
N PRO A 192 -16.83 -8.53 34.02
CA PRO A 192 -15.76 -9.50 34.20
C PRO A 192 -15.46 -10.27 32.91
N LEU A 193 -14.19 -10.65 32.72
CA LEU A 193 -13.77 -11.53 31.63
C LEU A 193 -14.49 -12.87 31.73
N CYS A 194 -14.96 -13.37 30.57
CA CYS A 194 -15.43 -14.74 30.44
C CYS A 194 -14.29 -15.72 30.71
N LYS A 195 -14.59 -16.93 31.22
CA LYS A 195 -13.56 -17.94 31.51
C LYS A 195 -13.73 -19.23 30.73
N ASN A 196 -12.62 -19.90 30.43
CA ASN A 196 -12.61 -21.26 29.85
C ASN A 196 -13.44 -21.39 28.57
N ILE A 197 -13.24 -20.47 27.63
CA ILE A 197 -13.90 -20.52 26.32
C ILE A 197 -13.10 -21.43 25.38
N LYS A 198 -13.77 -22.37 24.72
CA LYS A 198 -13.15 -23.33 23.79
C LYS A 198 -13.78 -23.18 22.42
N ILE A 199 -12.99 -22.85 21.41
CA ILE A 199 -13.41 -22.70 20.01
C ILE A 199 -12.62 -23.71 19.20
N ARG A 200 -13.24 -24.84 18.84
CA ARG A 200 -12.52 -25.98 18.25
C ARG A 200 -13.21 -26.55 17.00
N SER A 201 -12.42 -27.02 16.04
CA SER A 201 -12.87 -27.75 14.85
C SER A 201 -13.88 -26.99 13.96
N ASN A 202 -13.94 -25.67 14.02
CA ASN A 202 -14.87 -24.87 13.23
C ASN A 202 -14.24 -24.43 11.90
N TRP A 203 -15.09 -24.13 10.91
CA TRP A 203 -14.72 -23.43 9.69
C TRP A 203 -15.20 -21.98 9.77
N ILE A 204 -14.28 -21.03 9.62
CA ILE A 204 -14.54 -19.60 9.83
C ILE A 204 -14.24 -18.86 8.53
N GLY A 205 -15.25 -18.17 7.98
CA GLY A 205 -15.17 -17.46 6.70
C GLY A 205 -15.19 -18.38 5.48
N LEU A 206 -15.60 -19.63 5.66
CA LEU A 206 -15.77 -20.59 4.57
C LEU A 206 -17.24 -20.98 4.47
N ASP A 207 -17.71 -21.24 3.26
CA ASP A 207 -18.98 -21.92 3.05
C ASP A 207 -18.87 -23.42 3.37
N PRO A 208 -19.99 -24.17 3.47
CA PRO A 208 -19.94 -25.60 3.75
C PRO A 208 -19.22 -26.43 2.67
N SER A 209 -19.02 -25.90 1.46
CA SER A 209 -18.24 -26.53 0.39
C SER A 209 -16.73 -26.28 0.53
N GLY A 210 -16.33 -25.41 1.46
CA GLY A 210 -14.94 -25.07 1.70
C GLY A 210 -14.42 -23.94 0.81
N ASN A 211 -15.30 -23.20 0.16
CA ASN A 211 -14.92 -21.99 -0.58
C ASN A 211 -14.87 -20.79 0.35
N GLU A 212 -14.00 -19.83 0.02
CA GLU A 212 -13.98 -18.55 0.70
C GLU A 212 -15.28 -17.77 0.51
N SER A 213 -15.65 -17.07 1.56
CA SER A 213 -16.71 -16.07 1.54
C SER A 213 -16.09 -14.68 1.72
N ASP A 214 -16.76 -13.66 1.20
CA ASP A 214 -16.31 -12.27 1.26
C ASP A 214 -15.98 -11.80 2.70
N CYS A 215 -15.29 -10.65 2.80
CA CYS A 215 -14.76 -10.07 4.03
C CYS A 215 -15.72 -10.08 5.22
N GLN A 216 -15.31 -10.76 6.30
CA GLN A 216 -16.02 -10.90 7.57
C GLN A 216 -15.09 -10.58 8.73
N ILE A 217 -15.63 -10.36 9.93
CA ILE A 217 -14.84 -10.31 11.16
C ILE A 217 -14.87 -11.72 11.74
N GLY A 218 -13.69 -12.29 11.94
CA GLY A 218 -13.56 -13.70 12.30
C GLY A 218 -14.02 -13.94 13.74
N VAL A 219 -13.07 -14.01 14.66
CA VAL A 219 -13.33 -14.29 16.07
C VAL A 219 -12.69 -13.19 16.91
N SER A 220 -13.49 -12.56 17.77
CA SER A 220 -13.00 -11.62 18.78
C SER A 220 -13.22 -12.24 20.15
N VAL A 221 -12.15 -12.40 20.92
CA VAL A 221 -12.21 -12.99 22.26
C VAL A 221 -11.44 -12.17 23.27
N SER A 222 -12.15 -11.71 24.29
CA SER A 222 -11.60 -11.18 25.53
C SER A 222 -12.00 -12.08 26.70
N ALA A 223 -11.10 -12.99 27.10
CA ALA A 223 -11.39 -14.02 28.10
C ALA A 223 -10.13 -14.47 28.89
N GLU A 224 -10.35 -15.13 30.02
CA GLU A 224 -9.31 -15.85 30.78
C GLU A 224 -9.38 -17.35 30.46
N GLY A 225 -8.25 -17.97 30.15
CA GLY A 225 -8.19 -19.43 29.91
C GLY A 225 -8.90 -19.86 28.62
N CYS A 226 -8.86 -19.03 27.57
CA CYS A 226 -9.48 -19.37 26.29
C CYS A 226 -8.56 -20.25 25.42
N GLU A 227 -9.16 -21.20 24.72
CA GLU A 227 -8.51 -22.09 23.78
C GLU A 227 -9.16 -21.99 22.39
N ILE A 228 -8.35 -21.60 21.41
CA ILE A 228 -8.74 -21.49 20.01
C ILE A 228 -7.95 -22.52 19.23
N GLY A 229 -8.67 -23.53 18.77
CA GLY A 229 -8.14 -24.78 18.28
C GLY A 229 -8.03 -25.77 19.43
N GLY A 230 -6.92 -26.47 19.56
CA GLY A 230 -6.65 -27.26 20.75
C GLY A 230 -5.41 -28.12 20.67
N GLU A 231 -5.23 -29.01 21.64
CA GLU A 231 -4.01 -29.83 21.75
C GLU A 231 -3.82 -30.80 20.58
N THR A 232 -4.88 -31.11 19.83
CA THR A 232 -4.82 -32.02 18.68
C THR A 232 -5.11 -31.32 17.35
N LYS A 233 -4.53 -31.85 16.25
CA LYS A 233 -4.81 -31.36 14.89
C LYS A 233 -6.28 -31.39 14.50
N SER A 234 -7.07 -32.31 15.05
CA SER A 234 -8.53 -32.40 14.80
C SER A 234 -9.33 -31.31 15.50
N GLU A 235 -8.78 -30.71 16.55
CA GLU A 235 -9.38 -29.60 17.27
C GLU A 235 -9.08 -28.24 16.64
N GLY A 236 -8.12 -28.18 15.72
CA GLY A 236 -7.80 -27.00 14.93
C GLY A 236 -8.98 -26.45 14.15
N ASN A 237 -9.18 -25.14 14.21
CA ASN A 237 -10.12 -24.45 13.33
C ASN A 237 -9.49 -24.21 11.96
N ILE A 238 -10.31 -24.11 10.92
CA ILE A 238 -9.90 -23.73 9.57
C ILE A 238 -10.47 -22.36 9.26
N TRP A 239 -9.60 -21.46 8.81
CA TRP A 239 -9.92 -20.08 8.54
C TRP A 239 -9.68 -19.76 7.08
N GLY A 240 -10.68 -19.16 6.42
CA GLY A 240 -10.52 -18.58 5.08
C GLY A 240 -9.54 -17.42 5.05
N GLY A 241 -9.26 -16.87 3.87
CA GLY A 241 -8.18 -15.91 3.65
C GLY A 241 -8.54 -14.43 3.66
N TYR A 242 -9.77 -14.03 3.31
CA TYR A 242 -10.16 -12.62 3.19
C TYR A 242 -10.63 -12.02 4.52
N PHE A 243 -9.72 -11.86 5.48
CA PHE A 243 -10.02 -11.25 6.78
C PHE A 243 -9.14 -10.03 7.08
N VAL A 244 -9.79 -8.91 7.38
CA VAL A 244 -9.19 -7.68 7.91
C VAL A 244 -8.51 -7.92 9.26
N SER A 245 -9.18 -8.73 10.09
CA SER A 245 -8.78 -9.19 11.40
C SER A 245 -9.47 -10.54 11.64
N ALA A 246 -8.77 -11.65 11.39
CA ALA A 246 -9.37 -12.97 11.56
C ALA A 246 -9.53 -13.33 13.03
N LEU A 247 -8.57 -12.93 13.85
CA LEU A 247 -8.52 -13.28 15.24
C LEU A 247 -8.07 -12.05 16.04
N SER A 248 -8.92 -11.60 16.95
CA SER A 248 -8.63 -10.53 17.92
C SER A 248 -8.65 -11.11 19.32
N LEU A 249 -7.56 -10.97 20.06
CA LEU A 249 -7.38 -11.59 21.36
C LEU A 249 -7.03 -10.59 22.45
N GLY A 250 -7.75 -10.68 23.56
CA GLY A 250 -7.46 -10.01 24.82
C GLY A 250 -7.67 -10.94 26.01
N GLY A 251 -7.11 -10.56 27.16
CA GLY A 251 -7.22 -11.31 28.40
C GLY A 251 -5.95 -12.09 28.75
N THR A 252 -6.11 -13.21 29.47
CA THR A 252 -5.00 -13.94 30.09
C THR A 252 -5.05 -15.45 29.83
N SER A 253 -3.89 -16.10 29.81
CA SER A 253 -3.75 -17.55 29.64
C SER A 253 -4.45 -18.08 28.38
N LEU A 254 -4.10 -17.52 27.22
CA LEU A 254 -4.71 -17.86 25.94
C LEU A 254 -3.92 -18.95 25.22
N LEU A 255 -4.59 -19.95 24.70
CA LEU A 255 -4.00 -20.99 23.85
C LEU A 255 -4.55 -20.86 22.42
N VAL A 256 -3.68 -20.63 21.45
CA VAL A 256 -4.01 -20.67 20.02
C VAL A 256 -3.17 -21.76 19.39
N SER A 257 -3.79 -22.90 19.09
CA SER A 257 -3.04 -24.04 18.60
C SER A 257 -3.71 -24.93 17.58
N ASN A 258 -2.89 -25.56 16.73
CA ASN A 258 -3.32 -26.48 15.68
C ASN A 258 -4.27 -25.87 14.62
N ASN A 259 -4.39 -24.54 14.53
CA ASN A 259 -5.26 -23.89 13.55
C ASN A 259 -4.65 -23.84 12.15
N LYS A 260 -5.50 -23.73 11.14
CA LYS A 260 -5.12 -23.51 9.74
C LYS A 260 -5.62 -22.16 9.24
N PHE A 261 -4.71 -21.23 8.98
CA PHE A 261 -5.03 -19.86 8.60
C PHE A 261 -4.81 -19.59 7.10
N GLY A 262 -5.80 -19.00 6.44
CA GLY A 262 -5.72 -18.62 5.02
C GLY A 262 -5.82 -19.81 4.06
N PHE A 263 -6.66 -20.80 4.37
CA PHE A 263 -6.84 -21.99 3.54
C PHE A 263 -8.23 -22.07 2.90
N VAL A 264 -8.27 -22.52 1.65
CA VAL A 264 -9.48 -22.96 0.94
C VAL A 264 -9.46 -24.48 0.87
N ILE A 265 -10.60 -25.13 1.08
CA ILE A 265 -10.71 -26.60 1.17
C ILE A 265 -11.18 -27.21 -0.15
N SER A 266 -11.91 -26.47 -0.99
CA SER A 266 -12.42 -26.98 -2.27
C SER A 266 -11.27 -27.28 -3.25
N GLY A 267 -11.29 -28.48 -3.84
CA GLY A 267 -10.17 -29.12 -4.55
C GLY A 267 -9.72 -28.53 -5.89
N GLY A 268 -9.67 -27.20 -6.02
CA GLY A 268 -8.84 -26.52 -7.01
C GLY A 268 -7.48 -26.23 -6.41
N ILE A 269 -6.40 -26.40 -7.18
CA ILE A 269 -5.08 -25.84 -6.85
C ILE A 269 -5.22 -24.31 -6.94
N THR A 270 -5.83 -23.71 -5.94
CA THR A 270 -5.74 -22.28 -5.68
C THR A 270 -4.70 -22.18 -4.58
N VAL A 271 -3.48 -21.82 -5.01
CA VAL A 271 -2.41 -21.38 -4.11
C VAL A 271 -3.04 -20.37 -3.14
N PRO A 272 -2.94 -20.54 -1.81
CA PRO A 272 -3.59 -19.64 -0.90
C PRO A 272 -2.97 -18.24 -1.06
N LYS A 273 -3.69 -17.32 -1.70
CA LYS A 273 -3.23 -15.97 -2.06
C LYS A 273 -3.46 -14.94 -0.95
N SER A 274 -3.87 -15.39 0.22
CA SER A 274 -4.51 -14.52 1.20
C SER A 274 -3.66 -14.39 2.46
N ILE A 275 -3.40 -13.15 2.86
CA ILE A 275 -2.68 -12.78 4.08
C ILE A 275 -3.71 -12.61 5.18
N MET A 276 -3.51 -13.28 6.32
CA MET A 276 -4.39 -13.14 7.46
C MET A 276 -3.78 -12.25 8.54
N LYS A 277 -4.48 -11.16 8.88
CA LYS A 277 -4.12 -10.33 10.03
C LYS A 277 -4.69 -10.89 11.33
N ILE A 278 -3.84 -11.09 12.32
CA ILE A 278 -4.20 -11.52 13.68
C ILE A 278 -3.73 -10.44 14.66
N LEU A 279 -4.63 -9.99 15.55
CA LEU A 279 -4.38 -8.93 16.53
C LEU A 279 -4.40 -9.52 17.93
N ILE A 280 -3.34 -9.34 18.71
CA ILE A 280 -3.23 -9.93 20.05
C ILE A 280 -2.69 -8.93 21.06
N GLY A 281 -3.44 -8.70 22.13
CA GLY A 281 -3.02 -7.95 23.31
C GLY A 281 -3.30 -8.73 24.59
N ALA A 282 -2.54 -9.81 24.79
CA ALA A 282 -2.81 -10.79 25.85
C ALA A 282 -1.60 -11.08 26.73
N ASN A 283 -1.85 -11.51 27.96
CA ASN A 283 -0.81 -11.98 28.89
C ASN A 283 -0.87 -13.52 29.01
N GLY A 284 0.25 -14.21 28.84
CA GLY A 284 0.26 -15.68 28.89
C GLY A 284 -0.26 -16.34 27.60
N LEU A 285 0.02 -15.75 26.43
CA LEU A 285 -0.34 -16.34 25.14
C LEU A 285 0.57 -17.53 24.80
N SER A 286 0.00 -18.67 24.44
CA SER A 286 0.69 -19.78 23.75
C SER A 286 0.15 -19.88 22.33
N PHE A 287 0.95 -19.44 21.35
CA PHE A 287 0.63 -19.53 19.93
C PHE A 287 1.47 -20.65 19.31
N LYS A 288 0.92 -21.86 19.23
CA LYS A 288 1.70 -23.05 18.87
C LYS A 288 1.11 -23.95 17.80
N ASP A 289 1.95 -24.62 17.02
CA ASP A 289 1.55 -25.66 16.06
C ASP A 289 0.51 -25.19 15.01
N ASN A 290 0.43 -23.88 14.74
CA ASN A 290 -0.48 -23.36 13.73
C ASN A 290 0.16 -23.43 12.34
N VAL A 291 -0.66 -23.62 11.32
CA VAL A 291 -0.23 -23.59 9.92
C VAL A 291 -0.91 -22.42 9.23
N ALA A 292 -0.17 -21.61 8.50
CA ALA A 292 -0.72 -20.55 7.68
C ALA A 292 -0.25 -20.66 6.22
N SER A 293 -1.05 -20.11 5.31
CA SER A 293 -0.53 -19.67 4.01
C SER A 293 0.63 -18.70 4.25
N HIS A 294 0.38 -17.61 4.97
CA HIS A 294 1.34 -16.67 5.51
C HIS A 294 0.76 -16.02 6.78
N PHE A 295 1.57 -15.84 7.82
CA PHE A 295 1.14 -15.15 9.03
C PHE A 295 1.28 -13.64 8.87
N ARG A 296 0.32 -12.87 9.40
CA ARG A 296 0.54 -11.46 9.75
C ARG A 296 0.01 -11.26 11.16
N VAL A 297 0.82 -11.59 12.16
CA VAL A 297 0.44 -11.47 13.57
C VAL A 297 1.01 -10.18 14.14
N GLU A 298 0.12 -9.32 14.61
CA GLU A 298 0.45 -8.09 15.32
C GLU A 298 0.17 -8.30 16.80
N LEU A 299 1.23 -8.31 17.61
CA LEU A 299 1.15 -8.38 19.06
C LEU A 299 1.39 -6.98 19.62
N SER A 300 0.46 -6.47 20.41
CA SER A 300 0.57 -5.17 21.06
C SER A 300 0.42 -5.34 22.56
N SER A 301 1.35 -4.81 23.34
CA SER A 301 1.29 -4.83 24.82
C SER A 301 1.12 -6.24 25.42
N SER A 302 1.57 -7.28 24.71
CA SER A 302 1.47 -8.67 25.14
C SER A 302 2.60 -9.04 26.11
N LYS A 303 2.29 -9.88 27.10
CA LYS A 303 3.26 -10.30 28.13
C LYS A 303 3.34 -11.81 28.27
N ASN A 304 4.49 -12.35 28.67
CA ASN A 304 4.67 -13.77 28.98
C ASN A 304 4.16 -14.71 27.87
N PHE A 305 4.55 -14.46 26.61
CA PHE A 305 4.01 -15.19 25.46
C PHE A 305 5.04 -16.12 24.82
N GLN A 306 4.54 -17.17 24.18
CA GLN A 306 5.34 -18.19 23.51
C GLN A 306 4.78 -18.44 22.10
N ILE A 307 5.65 -18.43 21.10
CA ILE A 307 5.35 -18.66 19.69
C ILE A 307 6.23 -19.81 19.23
N ASN A 308 5.67 -21.02 19.12
CA ASN A 308 6.43 -22.26 18.92
C ASN A 308 5.79 -23.19 17.87
N GLY A 309 6.57 -23.86 17.03
CA GLY A 309 6.06 -24.90 16.11
C GLY A 309 5.16 -24.41 14.97
N ASN A 310 5.07 -23.09 14.73
CA ASN A 310 4.20 -22.54 13.69
C ASN A 310 4.84 -22.67 12.30
N THR A 311 4.04 -22.90 11.26
CA THR A 311 4.54 -23.16 9.90
C THR A 311 3.82 -22.31 8.85
N GLU A 312 4.58 -21.59 8.02
CA GLU A 312 4.09 -20.94 6.79
C GLU A 312 4.31 -21.84 5.58
N THR A 313 3.37 -21.81 4.63
CA THR A 313 3.33 -22.74 3.48
C THR A 313 3.35 -22.06 2.11
N LEU A 314 3.04 -20.76 2.02
CA LEU A 314 3.00 -20.01 0.76
C LEU A 314 4.39 -19.60 0.29
N ILE A 315 4.64 -19.75 -1.02
CA ILE A 315 5.88 -19.34 -1.69
C ILE A 315 5.57 -18.30 -2.78
N GLY A 316 6.30 -17.17 -2.80
CA GLY A 316 6.31 -16.22 -3.91
C GLY A 316 5.50 -14.92 -3.75
N LEU A 317 4.89 -14.65 -2.58
CA LEU A 317 4.26 -13.37 -2.26
C LEU A 317 4.99 -12.73 -1.07
N GLN A 318 5.65 -11.59 -1.29
CA GLN A 318 6.38 -10.88 -0.23
C GLN A 318 5.43 -10.07 0.64
N VAL A 319 5.51 -10.28 1.94
CA VAL A 319 4.76 -9.52 2.95
C VAL A 319 5.76 -8.81 3.86
N ILE A 320 5.38 -7.66 4.42
CA ILE A 320 6.32 -6.84 5.21
C ILE A 320 6.83 -7.61 6.43
N ASN A 321 5.93 -8.12 7.28
CA ASN A 321 6.31 -8.90 8.47
C ASN A 321 5.40 -10.11 8.69
N SER A 322 5.96 -11.24 9.13
CA SER A 322 5.15 -12.35 9.67
C SER A 322 4.68 -12.06 11.10
N PHE A 323 5.58 -11.53 11.93
CA PHE A 323 5.31 -11.09 13.29
C PHE A 323 5.77 -9.65 13.50
N LEU A 324 4.85 -8.80 13.96
CA LEU A 324 5.12 -7.43 14.39
C LEU A 324 4.73 -7.28 15.85
N LEU A 325 5.70 -7.01 16.70
CA LEU A 325 5.53 -6.92 18.14
C LEU A 325 5.77 -5.48 18.59
N THR A 326 4.88 -4.95 19.41
CA THR A 326 4.95 -3.57 19.89
C THR A 326 4.64 -3.55 21.40
N PHE A 327 5.49 -2.92 22.21
CA PHE A 327 5.37 -2.88 23.69
C PHE A 327 5.23 -4.25 24.37
N CYS A 328 5.80 -5.30 23.78
CA CYS A 328 5.71 -6.66 24.29
C CYS A 328 6.81 -6.98 25.30
N GLU A 329 6.51 -7.84 26.28
CA GLU A 329 7.44 -8.24 27.35
C GLU A 329 7.47 -9.77 27.53
N ASP A 330 8.66 -10.33 27.80
CA ASP A 330 8.86 -11.74 28.13
C ASP A 330 8.31 -12.70 27.06
N GLY A 331 8.74 -12.46 25.81
CA GLY A 331 8.34 -13.22 24.62
C GLY A 331 9.35 -14.28 24.21
N LYS A 332 8.89 -15.45 23.77
CA LYS A 332 9.75 -16.53 23.26
C LYS A 332 9.34 -16.99 21.87
N PHE A 333 10.30 -17.08 20.96
CA PHE A 333 10.14 -17.60 19.62
C PHE A 333 10.96 -18.87 19.43
N GLY A 334 10.28 -20.01 19.38
CA GLY A 334 10.92 -21.32 19.31
C GLY A 334 11.67 -21.66 20.59
N THR A 335 12.16 -22.90 20.66
CA THR A 335 12.94 -23.40 21.80
C THR A 335 14.14 -24.20 21.32
N ASP A 336 14.83 -24.91 22.22
CA ASP A 336 15.89 -25.85 21.83
C ASP A 336 15.36 -27.16 21.21
N GLN A 337 14.05 -27.39 21.22
CA GLN A 337 13.43 -28.59 20.63
C GLN A 337 13.11 -28.36 19.15
N ASP A 338 13.47 -29.32 18.30
CA ASP A 338 13.27 -29.19 16.85
C ASP A 338 11.79 -29.22 16.44
N GLU A 339 10.92 -29.85 17.23
CA GLU A 339 9.46 -29.84 17.03
C GLU A 339 8.80 -28.50 17.36
N GLU A 340 9.43 -27.67 18.20
CA GLU A 340 8.92 -26.36 18.60
C GLU A 340 9.49 -25.21 17.76
N LYS A 341 10.29 -25.52 16.73
CA LYS A 341 10.84 -24.49 15.83
C LYS A 341 9.74 -23.89 14.96
N ASN A 342 9.72 -22.56 14.83
CA ASN A 342 8.85 -21.94 13.83
C ASN A 342 9.51 -22.04 12.45
N THR A 343 8.71 -22.31 11.42
CA THR A 343 9.12 -22.29 10.02
C THR A 343 8.44 -21.11 9.32
N LEU A 344 9.16 -20.02 9.14
CA LEU A 344 8.68 -18.75 8.57
C LEU A 344 9.30 -18.54 7.20
N VAL A 345 8.50 -18.22 6.18
CA VAL A 345 8.93 -18.09 4.79
C VAL A 345 8.32 -16.87 4.09
N ASN A 346 9.11 -16.21 3.24
CA ASN A 346 8.72 -15.12 2.33
C ASN A 346 8.28 -13.80 2.98
N SER A 347 8.73 -13.53 4.20
CA SER A 347 8.57 -12.22 4.85
C SER A 347 9.73 -11.29 4.46
N SER A 348 9.51 -9.98 4.45
CA SER A 348 10.60 -9.01 4.30
C SER A 348 11.48 -9.02 5.55
N ALA A 349 10.88 -8.76 6.72
CA ALA A 349 11.43 -9.13 8.00
C ALA A 349 10.54 -10.20 8.65
N ALA A 350 11.10 -11.29 9.16
CA ALA A 350 10.25 -12.36 9.71
C ALA A 350 9.65 -11.95 11.05
N ILE A 351 10.48 -11.40 11.95
CA ILE A 351 10.07 -10.93 13.27
C ILE A 351 10.62 -9.51 13.47
N THR A 352 9.72 -8.55 13.67
CA THR A 352 10.07 -7.17 13.99
C THR A 352 9.51 -6.82 15.36
N THR A 353 10.34 -6.25 16.23
CA THR A 353 9.90 -5.79 17.57
C THR A 353 10.15 -4.30 17.72
N HIS A 354 9.21 -3.57 18.30
CA HIS A 354 9.30 -2.15 18.61
C HIS A 354 9.08 -1.92 20.10
N TYR A 355 10.08 -1.35 20.79
CA TYR A 355 10.04 -1.12 22.25
C TYR A 355 9.64 -2.33 23.08
N CYS A 356 10.09 -3.51 22.65
CA CYS A 356 9.87 -4.75 23.39
C CYS A 356 11.00 -4.98 24.40
N LYS A 357 10.71 -5.86 25.36
CA LYS A 357 11.59 -6.23 26.47
C LYS A 357 11.65 -7.76 26.59
N ASN A 358 12.83 -8.32 26.88
CA ASN A 358 13.01 -9.77 27.07
C ASN A 358 12.41 -10.60 25.91
N ILE A 359 12.85 -10.36 24.68
CA ILE A 359 12.47 -11.19 23.52
C ILE A 359 13.56 -12.23 23.22
N GLU A 360 13.22 -13.49 23.43
CA GLU A 360 14.11 -14.65 23.30
C GLU A 360 13.89 -15.36 21.96
N MET A 361 14.96 -15.58 21.21
CA MET A 361 14.98 -16.33 19.96
C MET A 361 15.68 -17.68 20.19
N GLY A 362 14.90 -18.75 20.26
CA GLY A 362 15.38 -20.12 20.24
C GLY A 362 15.62 -20.63 18.81
N LYS A 363 15.48 -21.94 18.60
CA LYS A 363 15.58 -22.52 17.26
C LYS A 363 14.39 -22.10 16.40
N ASN A 364 14.69 -21.52 15.25
CA ASN A 364 13.71 -21.18 14.21
C ASN A 364 14.30 -21.51 12.83
N SER A 365 13.43 -21.69 11.85
CA SER A 365 13.78 -21.84 10.43
C SER A 365 13.17 -20.67 9.68
N ILE A 366 13.97 -19.67 9.36
CA ILE A 366 13.47 -18.42 8.77
C ILE A 366 14.06 -18.26 7.37
N ILE A 367 13.18 -18.01 6.38
CA ILE A 367 13.55 -17.62 5.02
C ILE A 367 12.89 -16.26 4.74
N CYS A 368 13.70 -15.21 4.68
CA CYS A 368 13.22 -13.84 4.56
C CYS A 368 13.96 -13.08 3.46
N SER A 369 13.47 -11.92 3.03
CA SER A 369 14.18 -11.13 2.01
C SER A 369 15.07 -10.03 2.57
N ASP A 370 14.90 -9.62 3.82
CA ASP A 370 15.65 -8.52 4.44
C ASP A 370 16.37 -8.94 5.73
N ILE A 371 15.64 -9.07 6.84
CA ILE A 371 16.21 -9.36 8.16
C ILE A 371 15.36 -10.37 8.97
N ALA A 372 16.00 -11.38 9.59
CA ALA A 372 15.26 -12.45 10.25
C ALA A 372 14.59 -11.95 11.53
N TYR A 373 15.36 -11.20 12.32
CA TYR A 373 14.90 -10.57 13.54
C TYR A 373 15.40 -9.14 13.60
N ASN A 374 14.47 -8.18 13.66
CA ASN A 374 14.72 -6.75 13.66
C ASN A 374 14.27 -6.11 14.99
N PRO A 375 15.16 -6.06 16.00
CA PRO A 375 14.84 -5.40 17.26
C PRO A 375 15.02 -3.89 17.20
N GLN A 376 13.92 -3.15 17.04
CA GLN A 376 13.90 -1.69 17.01
C GLN A 376 13.60 -1.10 18.39
N ASN A 377 14.41 -0.13 18.80
CA ASN A 377 14.23 0.62 20.06
C ASN A 377 14.02 -0.29 21.28
N SER A 378 14.75 -1.41 21.35
CA SER A 378 14.66 -2.36 22.47
C SER A 378 14.80 -1.63 23.81
N VAL A 379 13.91 -1.94 24.76
CA VAL A 379 13.95 -1.35 26.11
C VAL A 379 15.15 -1.91 26.89
N ASP A 380 15.46 -3.19 26.68
CA ASP A 380 16.63 -3.84 27.25
C ASP A 380 17.85 -3.73 26.33
N LYS A 381 19.03 -3.72 26.95
CA LYS A 381 20.28 -3.87 26.22
C LYS A 381 20.37 -5.27 25.61
N LEU A 382 20.38 -5.35 24.29
CA LEU A 382 20.51 -6.61 23.57
C LEU A 382 21.92 -7.23 23.75
N PRO A 383 22.01 -8.56 23.77
CA PRO A 383 23.29 -9.25 23.62
C PRO A 383 24.01 -8.75 22.37
N GLN A 384 25.32 -8.64 22.43
CA GLN A 384 26.16 -8.27 21.30
C GLN A 384 26.81 -9.51 20.74
N ILE A 385 26.98 -9.58 19.42
CA ILE A 385 27.70 -10.66 18.74
C ILE A 385 28.52 -10.10 17.57
N HIS A 386 29.78 -10.51 17.49
CA HIS A 386 30.70 -10.15 16.42
C HIS A 386 31.41 -11.42 15.92
N VAL A 387 31.24 -11.70 14.63
CA VAL A 387 32.03 -12.74 13.96
C VAL A 387 33.40 -12.15 13.61
N LEU A 388 34.47 -12.82 14.00
CA LEU A 388 35.85 -12.40 13.74
C LEU A 388 36.54 -13.30 12.73
N VAL A 389 36.17 -14.59 12.67
CA VAL A 389 36.71 -15.56 11.73
C VAL A 389 35.56 -16.36 11.15
N ASN A 390 35.51 -16.44 9.82
CA ASN A 390 34.61 -17.32 9.08
C ASN A 390 35.37 -17.86 7.85
N THR A 391 35.84 -19.09 7.98
CA THR A 391 36.66 -19.80 6.99
C THR A 391 36.08 -21.19 6.76
N ASP A 392 36.60 -21.91 5.78
CA ASP A 392 36.20 -23.30 5.51
C ASP A 392 36.40 -24.26 6.69
N THR A 393 37.16 -23.87 7.73
CA THR A 393 37.47 -24.74 8.87
C THR A 393 37.11 -24.18 10.25
N GLU A 394 36.82 -22.88 10.33
CA GLU A 394 36.61 -22.18 11.60
C GLU A 394 35.55 -21.10 11.47
N TYR A 395 34.62 -21.06 12.44
CA TYR A 395 33.67 -19.98 12.65
C TYR A 395 33.74 -19.55 14.12
N SER A 396 34.23 -18.34 14.38
CA SER A 396 34.53 -17.86 15.73
C SER A 396 34.41 -16.35 15.86
N GLY A 397 34.30 -15.88 17.09
CA GLY A 397 34.11 -14.47 17.38
C GLY A 397 33.94 -14.17 18.86
N THR A 398 33.37 -13.01 19.14
CA THR A 398 32.97 -12.59 20.49
C THR A 398 31.47 -12.39 20.57
N ALA A 399 30.90 -12.59 21.74
CA ALA A 399 29.54 -12.20 22.07
C ALA A 399 29.48 -11.77 23.54
N THR A 400 28.33 -11.32 24.03
CA THR A 400 28.18 -10.99 25.45
C THR A 400 28.62 -12.17 26.34
N PRO A 401 29.40 -11.97 27.41
CA PRO A 401 29.89 -13.06 28.25
C PRO A 401 28.80 -13.98 28.80
N ASN A 402 29.07 -15.28 28.78
CA ASN A 402 28.15 -16.35 29.21
C ASN A 402 26.81 -16.45 28.44
N SER A 403 26.70 -15.79 27.29
CA SER A 403 25.56 -15.91 26.38
C SER A 403 25.58 -17.22 25.59
N GLU A 404 24.42 -17.62 25.11
CA GLU A 404 24.27 -18.71 24.16
C GLU A 404 24.37 -18.16 22.74
N VAL A 405 25.08 -18.84 21.86
CA VAL A 405 25.22 -18.50 20.44
C VAL A 405 24.58 -19.62 19.64
N TYR A 406 23.52 -19.29 18.89
CA TYR A 406 22.86 -20.19 17.98
C TYR A 406 23.41 -19.93 16.58
N ILE A 407 23.87 -21.00 15.93
CA ILE A 407 24.53 -20.96 14.63
C ILE A 407 23.64 -21.68 13.64
N TYR A 408 23.42 -21.05 12.50
CA TYR A 408 22.58 -21.51 11.42
C TYR A 408 23.37 -21.54 10.12
N ASN A 409 22.99 -22.44 9.23
CA ASN A 409 23.40 -22.42 7.85
C ASN A 409 22.37 -21.64 7.02
N ASP A 410 22.84 -20.57 6.39
CA ASP A 410 22.07 -19.84 5.39
C ASP A 410 22.02 -20.65 4.10
N ASN A 411 20.81 -21.01 3.67
CA ASN A 411 20.62 -21.81 2.46
C ASN A 411 20.60 -20.97 1.17
N THR A 412 20.74 -19.64 1.29
CA THR A 412 20.88 -18.69 0.17
C THR A 412 22.31 -18.14 0.12
N SER A 413 22.66 -17.31 -0.87
CA SER A 413 23.98 -16.66 -0.90
C SER A 413 24.17 -15.60 0.18
N CYS A 414 23.24 -15.48 1.15
CA CYS A 414 23.08 -14.37 2.10
C CYS A 414 22.73 -13.01 1.47
N GLU A 415 22.32 -13.00 0.20
CA GLU A 415 21.71 -11.82 -0.45
C GLU A 415 20.31 -11.52 0.11
N THR A 416 19.72 -12.53 0.75
CA THR A 416 18.46 -12.53 1.47
C THR A 416 18.73 -13.17 2.82
N CYS A 417 18.10 -12.71 3.91
CA CYS A 417 18.29 -13.38 5.19
C CYS A 417 17.66 -14.78 5.14
N SER A 418 18.41 -15.82 5.48
CA SER A 418 17.80 -17.15 5.52
C SER A 418 18.46 -18.06 6.56
N PRO A 419 18.42 -17.75 7.87
CA PRO A 419 18.83 -18.68 8.91
C PRO A 419 17.81 -19.83 9.02
N ALA A 420 17.80 -20.70 8.00
CA ALA A 420 16.80 -21.74 7.81
C ALA A 420 17.19 -23.04 8.52
N ASP A 421 18.48 -23.38 8.51
CA ASP A 421 18.97 -24.67 9.00
C ASP A 421 19.80 -24.48 10.27
N PHE A 422 19.25 -24.84 11.43
CA PHE A 422 20.02 -24.86 12.68
C PHE A 422 21.22 -25.80 12.55
N PHE A 423 22.39 -25.31 12.94
CA PHE A 423 23.66 -26.04 12.83
C PHE A 423 24.24 -26.43 14.18
N ALA A 424 24.40 -25.46 15.09
CA ALA A 424 25.01 -25.69 16.39
C ALA A 424 24.58 -24.64 17.43
N LYS A 425 24.70 -25.00 18.71
CA LYS A 425 24.56 -24.09 19.86
C LYS A 425 25.82 -24.16 20.71
N ILE A 426 26.39 -23.01 21.06
CA ILE A 426 27.60 -22.92 21.90
C ILE A 426 27.44 -21.83 22.95
N ARG A 427 28.03 -22.01 24.14
CA ARG A 427 28.05 -20.98 25.18
C ARG A 427 29.37 -20.23 25.16
N THR A 428 29.32 -18.90 25.25
CA THR A 428 30.52 -18.07 25.32
C THR A 428 31.21 -18.21 26.67
N ASN A 429 32.53 -18.02 26.69
CA ASN A 429 33.30 -18.03 27.93
C ASN A 429 33.07 -16.72 28.75
N ALA A 430 33.74 -16.58 29.89
CA ALA A 430 33.65 -15.39 30.75
C ALA A 430 34.18 -14.10 30.09
N SER A 431 34.99 -14.23 29.04
CA SER A 431 35.49 -13.12 28.21
C SER A 431 34.59 -12.82 27.01
N GLY A 432 33.58 -13.65 26.73
CA GLY A 432 32.70 -13.53 25.58
C GLY A 432 33.14 -14.29 24.34
N ASP A 433 34.26 -15.01 24.36
CA ASP A 433 34.76 -15.72 23.17
C ASP A 433 33.95 -16.99 22.89
N TRP A 434 33.76 -17.29 21.61
CA TRP A 434 33.15 -18.53 21.12
C TRP A 434 33.82 -19.01 19.84
N LYS A 435 33.86 -20.33 19.63
CA LYS A 435 34.52 -20.96 18.49
C LYS A 435 33.93 -22.33 18.16
N ILE A 436 33.69 -22.58 16.88
CA ILE A 436 33.44 -23.91 16.33
C ILE A 436 34.42 -24.20 15.19
N THR A 437 34.74 -25.48 15.00
CA THR A 437 35.63 -25.97 13.93
C THR A 437 34.98 -27.15 13.22
N GLY A 438 35.14 -27.25 11.90
CA GLY A 438 34.49 -28.28 11.08
C GLY A 438 34.87 -28.18 9.61
N ASP A 439 34.07 -28.77 8.72
CA ASP A 439 34.14 -28.53 7.27
C ASP A 439 32.96 -27.62 6.88
N PHE A 440 33.29 -26.38 6.53
CA PHE A 440 32.33 -25.30 6.25
C PHE A 440 32.38 -24.83 4.78
N ARG A 441 33.06 -25.56 3.88
CA ARG A 441 33.19 -25.17 2.45
C ARG A 441 31.86 -24.94 1.76
N GLU A 442 30.87 -25.77 2.08
CA GLU A 442 29.51 -25.70 1.54
C GLU A 442 28.52 -25.06 2.53
N LYS A 443 29.03 -24.41 3.59
CA LYS A 443 28.23 -23.77 4.64
C LYS A 443 28.34 -22.26 4.55
N ARG A 444 27.23 -21.58 4.83
CA ARG A 444 27.13 -20.11 4.88
C ARG A 444 26.63 -19.74 6.27
N LEU A 445 27.56 -19.73 7.23
CA LEU A 445 27.19 -19.68 8.64
C LEU A 445 26.81 -18.26 9.07
N VAL A 446 25.69 -18.16 9.79
CA VAL A 446 25.17 -16.96 10.45
C VAL A 446 24.81 -17.34 11.89
N ALA A 447 24.79 -16.37 12.80
CA ALA A 447 24.54 -16.64 14.21
C ALA A 447 23.81 -15.49 14.90
N ASN A 448 23.11 -15.80 15.98
CA ASN A 448 22.62 -14.82 16.94
C ASN A 448 23.05 -15.22 18.36
N SER A 449 23.03 -14.25 19.27
CA SER A 449 23.37 -14.42 20.68
C SER A 449 22.14 -14.22 21.55
N THR A 450 21.98 -15.03 22.61
CA THR A 450 20.88 -14.95 23.56
C THR A 450 21.41 -14.94 25.00
N LEU A 451 20.94 -14.00 25.82
CA LEU A 451 21.28 -13.90 27.23
C LEU A 451 20.12 -13.28 28.02
N ILE A 452 19.75 -13.94 29.13
CA ILE A 452 18.70 -13.46 30.06
C ILE A 452 17.43 -13.05 29.30
N GLY A 453 16.90 -13.96 28.48
CA GLY A 453 15.65 -13.75 27.74
C GLY A 453 15.71 -12.72 26.61
N ASN A 454 16.86 -12.13 26.30
CA ASN A 454 17.03 -11.22 25.16
C ASN A 454 17.93 -11.84 24.10
N SER A 455 17.64 -11.58 22.83
CA SER A 455 18.45 -12.04 21.69
C SER A 455 18.95 -10.89 20.83
N SER A 456 20.13 -11.04 20.24
CA SER A 456 20.63 -10.16 19.19
C SER A 456 19.94 -10.44 17.86
N GLU A 457 20.13 -9.54 16.90
CA GLU A 457 20.00 -9.81 15.47
C GLU A 457 20.91 -10.97 15.01
N TYR A 458 20.69 -11.43 13.79
CA TYR A 458 21.51 -12.46 13.14
C TYR A 458 22.70 -11.83 12.39
N THR A 459 23.85 -12.50 12.41
CA THR A 459 25.12 -12.00 11.86
C THR A 459 25.25 -12.10 10.33
N GLN A 460 24.13 -12.02 9.59
CA GLN A 460 24.18 -11.80 8.15
C GLN A 460 24.97 -10.51 7.84
N PRO A 461 25.82 -10.50 6.79
CA PRO A 461 26.52 -9.29 6.39
C PRO A 461 25.53 -8.24 5.86
N LEU A 462 25.66 -7.00 6.33
CA LEU A 462 24.80 -5.87 5.98
C LEU A 462 25.60 -4.65 5.53
N ILE A 463 25.05 -3.90 4.55
CA ILE A 463 25.56 -2.62 4.06
C ILE A 463 24.47 -1.57 4.30
N GLY A 464 24.66 -0.69 5.29
CA GLY A 464 23.62 0.27 5.69
C GLY A 464 22.65 -0.27 6.75
N PHE A 465 21.80 0.62 7.28
CA PHE A 465 20.76 0.28 8.27
C PHE A 465 19.43 -0.16 7.63
N GLU A 466 19.24 0.11 6.33
CA GLU A 466 18.08 -0.34 5.54
C GLU A 466 18.59 -0.84 4.19
N LYS A 467 18.07 -1.97 3.70
CA LYS A 467 18.45 -2.57 2.41
C LYS A 467 18.29 -1.62 1.20
N TYR A 468 17.55 -0.52 1.35
CA TYR A 468 17.36 0.49 0.31
C TYR A 468 18.12 1.79 0.55
N SER A 469 18.67 1.99 1.76
CA SER A 469 19.52 3.12 2.14
C SER A 469 20.97 2.66 2.15
N HIS A 470 21.49 2.37 0.95
CA HIS A 470 22.93 2.17 0.78
C HIS A 470 23.59 3.54 0.94
N SER A 471 24.04 3.84 2.16
CA SER A 471 24.81 5.05 2.41
C SER A 471 26.22 4.85 1.87
N ASP A 472 26.44 5.16 0.59
CA ASP A 472 27.76 5.30 0.01
C ASP A 472 28.15 6.77 -0.15
N ILE A 473 29.46 7.03 -0.15
CA ILE A 473 30.02 8.31 -0.57
C ILE A 473 30.85 8.00 -1.81
N HIS A 474 30.47 8.58 -2.95
CA HIS A 474 31.23 8.46 -4.18
C HIS A 474 31.66 9.81 -4.73
N ILE A 475 32.79 9.81 -5.43
CA ILE A 475 33.35 10.95 -6.15
C ILE A 475 33.40 10.54 -7.61
N ASN A 476 32.68 11.29 -8.46
CA ASN A 476 32.69 11.05 -9.90
C ASN A 476 34.06 11.39 -10.51
N PRO A 477 34.53 10.60 -11.49
CA PRO A 477 35.77 10.88 -12.21
C PRO A 477 35.68 12.17 -13.04
N VAL A 478 36.80 12.89 -13.14
CA VAL A 478 36.93 14.19 -13.84
C VAL A 478 37.52 14.00 -15.24
N CYS A 479 36.87 14.55 -16.26
CA CYS A 479 37.28 14.55 -17.67
C CYS A 479 37.57 13.16 -18.27
N GLY A 480 36.87 12.12 -17.82
CA GLY A 480 37.07 10.75 -18.29
C GLY A 480 38.31 10.05 -17.72
N GLU A 481 39.00 10.67 -16.77
CA GLU A 481 40.15 10.08 -16.08
C GLU A 481 39.74 9.06 -15.01
N ASN A 482 40.67 8.17 -14.65
CA ASN A 482 40.46 7.17 -13.60
C ASN A 482 40.78 7.75 -12.20
N ASN A 483 40.05 8.77 -11.76
CA ASN A 483 40.28 9.44 -10.47
C ASN A 483 39.04 9.49 -9.55
N GLY A 484 37.97 8.77 -9.89
CA GLY A 484 36.81 8.61 -9.03
C GLY A 484 37.05 7.66 -7.85
N SER A 485 36.15 7.67 -6.87
CA SER A 485 36.20 6.77 -5.70
C SER A 485 34.82 6.43 -5.18
N ILE A 486 34.68 5.29 -4.51
CA ILE A 486 33.44 4.87 -3.83
C ILE A 486 33.80 4.35 -2.44
N LYS A 487 33.06 4.78 -1.41
CA LYS A 487 33.21 4.33 -0.03
C LYS A 487 31.87 3.88 0.54
N LEU A 488 31.81 2.65 1.05
CA LEU A 488 30.64 2.14 1.79
C LEU A 488 30.67 2.65 3.22
N LEU A 489 29.50 3.02 3.75
CA LEU A 489 29.31 3.35 5.17
C LEU A 489 28.49 2.24 5.86
N ASN A 490 28.54 2.19 7.20
CA ASN A 490 27.67 1.34 8.03
C ASN A 490 27.70 -0.16 7.67
N LEU A 491 28.91 -0.74 7.57
CA LEU A 491 29.09 -2.18 7.38
C LEU A 491 28.89 -2.93 8.70
N MET A 492 27.99 -3.91 8.75
CA MET A 492 27.76 -4.75 9.92
C MET A 492 27.97 -6.23 9.58
N HIS A 493 28.61 -6.97 10.49
CA HIS A 493 28.99 -8.38 10.32
C HIS A 493 29.74 -8.68 9.01
N VAL A 494 30.54 -7.73 8.51
CA VAL A 494 31.36 -7.88 7.29
C VAL A 494 32.83 -8.11 7.66
N LEU A 495 33.44 -9.16 7.11
CA LEU A 495 34.87 -9.45 7.25
C LEU A 495 35.68 -8.98 6.03
N LYS A 496 35.10 -9.01 4.83
CA LYS A 496 35.78 -8.67 3.57
C LYS A 496 34.86 -7.99 2.58
N VAL A 497 35.34 -6.96 1.89
CA VAL A 497 34.62 -6.26 0.81
C VAL A 497 35.41 -6.38 -0.49
N GLU A 498 34.75 -6.81 -1.56
CA GLU A 498 35.30 -6.91 -2.93
C GLU A 498 34.46 -6.09 -3.91
N TRP A 499 35.11 -5.36 -4.80
CA TRP A 499 34.46 -4.49 -5.79
C TRP A 499 34.51 -5.10 -7.19
N PHE A 500 33.43 -4.93 -7.93
CA PHE A 500 33.25 -5.44 -9.27
C PHE A 500 32.71 -4.35 -10.20
N ASN A 501 33.06 -4.43 -11.48
CA ASN A 501 32.41 -3.65 -12.54
C ASN A 501 31.14 -4.35 -13.07
N ASP A 502 30.44 -3.70 -13.99
CA ASP A 502 29.25 -4.22 -14.69
C ASP A 502 29.48 -5.51 -15.49
N GLN A 503 30.74 -5.82 -15.82
CA GLN A 503 31.17 -7.06 -16.47
C GLN A 503 31.49 -8.18 -15.46
N ASN A 504 31.16 -8.00 -14.17
CA ASN A 504 31.49 -8.91 -13.06
C ASN A 504 32.99 -9.18 -12.88
N GLN A 505 33.86 -8.28 -13.35
CA GLN A 505 35.30 -8.36 -13.13
C GLN A 505 35.67 -7.65 -11.84
N LYS A 506 36.50 -8.29 -11.03
CA LYS A 506 36.99 -7.71 -9.77
C LYS A 506 37.94 -6.54 -10.05
N VAL A 507 37.65 -5.38 -9.47
CA VAL A 507 38.41 -4.12 -9.65
C VAL A 507 39.14 -3.66 -8.39
N GLY A 508 38.81 -4.22 -7.22
CA GLY A 508 39.52 -3.90 -5.98
C GLY A 508 38.89 -4.54 -4.75
N GLU A 509 39.41 -4.17 -3.58
CA GLU A 509 38.96 -4.66 -2.26
C GLU A 509 39.02 -3.53 -1.22
N GLY A 510 38.34 -3.72 -0.09
CA GLY A 510 38.26 -2.77 1.01
C GLY A 510 36.96 -1.98 1.05
N SER A 511 36.67 -1.33 2.17
CA SER A 511 35.45 -0.52 2.35
C SER A 511 35.43 0.76 1.50
N GLU A 512 36.57 1.14 0.93
CA GLU A 512 36.74 2.24 -0.02
C GLU A 512 37.60 1.78 -1.20
N ILE A 513 37.19 2.13 -2.41
CA ILE A 513 37.94 1.92 -3.66
C ILE A 513 38.18 3.27 -4.34
N LYS A 514 39.38 3.46 -4.91
CA LYS A 514 39.84 4.71 -5.55
C LYS A 514 40.36 4.45 -6.96
N ASN A 515 40.57 5.53 -7.70
CA ASN A 515 41.09 5.53 -9.07
C ASN A 515 40.16 4.82 -10.06
N LEU A 516 38.85 5.00 -9.89
CA LEU A 516 37.84 4.44 -10.78
C LEU A 516 37.53 5.41 -11.92
N GLY A 517 37.40 4.87 -13.14
CA GLY A 517 36.87 5.60 -14.29
C GLY A 517 35.34 5.61 -14.33
N PRO A 518 34.72 6.34 -15.28
CA PRO A 518 33.28 6.32 -15.46
C PRO A 518 32.79 4.90 -15.73
N GLY A 519 31.69 4.50 -15.08
CA GLY A 519 31.20 3.13 -15.18
C GLY A 519 30.24 2.78 -14.05
N THR A 520 29.71 1.55 -14.09
CA THR A 520 28.86 1.03 -13.03
C THR A 520 29.63 0.00 -12.21
N TYR A 521 29.61 0.16 -10.90
CA TYR A 521 30.32 -0.67 -9.94
C TYR A 521 29.37 -1.21 -8.89
N TYR A 522 29.71 -2.33 -8.28
CA TYR A 522 29.02 -2.84 -7.10
C TYR A 522 30.02 -3.55 -6.17
N ALA A 523 29.68 -3.60 -4.89
CA ALA A 523 30.46 -4.31 -3.88
C ALA A 523 29.79 -5.61 -3.46
N LYS A 524 30.59 -6.63 -3.19
CA LYS A 524 30.21 -7.80 -2.39
C LYS A 524 30.84 -7.67 -1.02
N ALA A 525 30.02 -7.50 0.01
CA ALA A 525 30.44 -7.50 1.41
C ALA A 525 30.18 -8.88 2.00
N SER A 526 31.23 -9.55 2.47
CA SER A 526 31.22 -10.97 2.83
C SER A 526 31.67 -11.23 4.26
N ASN A 527 31.13 -12.30 4.81
CA ASN A 527 31.50 -12.96 6.05
C ASN A 527 31.68 -14.44 5.71
N GLY A 528 32.91 -14.86 5.41
CA GLY A 528 33.18 -16.19 4.85
C GLY A 528 32.46 -16.41 3.51
N ASN A 529 31.75 -17.54 3.38
CA ASN A 529 30.99 -17.89 2.17
C ASN A 529 29.63 -17.15 2.05
N CYS A 530 29.26 -16.38 3.08
CA CYS A 530 28.04 -15.59 3.15
C CYS A 530 28.33 -14.17 2.67
N TYR A 531 27.62 -13.63 1.67
CA TYR A 531 27.83 -12.27 1.21
C TYR A 531 26.54 -11.53 0.87
N THR A 532 26.55 -10.21 1.05
CA THR A 532 25.52 -9.30 0.54
C THR A 532 26.10 -8.46 -0.58
N ARG A 533 25.24 -8.05 -1.53
CA ARG A 533 25.61 -7.27 -2.70
C ARG A 533 25.05 -5.86 -2.57
N SER A 534 25.88 -4.84 -2.77
CA SER A 534 25.40 -3.46 -2.84
C SER A 534 24.50 -3.24 -4.07
N GLN A 535 23.72 -2.16 -4.05
CA GLN A 535 23.16 -1.62 -5.28
C GLN A 535 24.27 -1.22 -6.28
N ASN A 536 23.88 -1.10 -7.55
CA ASN A 536 24.76 -0.61 -8.60
C ASN A 536 25.04 0.88 -8.37
N ILE A 537 26.30 1.23 -8.18
CA ILE A 537 26.77 2.61 -8.01
C ILE A 537 27.34 3.06 -9.35
N LYS A 538 26.69 4.06 -9.96
CA LYS A 538 27.10 4.60 -11.25
C LYS A 538 28.02 5.80 -11.02
N LEU A 539 29.28 5.67 -11.44
CA LEU A 539 30.19 6.80 -11.56
C LEU A 539 29.98 7.44 -12.93
N GLU A 540 29.54 8.69 -12.92
CA GLU A 540 29.19 9.41 -14.14
C GLU A 540 30.42 10.02 -14.82
N ASN A 541 30.36 10.10 -16.15
CA ASN A 541 31.38 10.78 -16.92
C ASN A 541 31.13 12.29 -16.90
N SER A 542 32.09 13.04 -16.37
CA SER A 542 32.05 14.50 -16.31
C SER A 542 32.41 15.19 -17.64
N VAL A 543 32.70 14.49 -18.73
CA VAL A 543 32.90 15.13 -20.05
C VAL A 543 31.58 15.70 -20.59
N PRO A 544 31.51 16.98 -21.00
CA PRO A 544 30.31 17.57 -21.59
C PRO A 544 29.88 16.83 -22.85
N ILE A 545 28.57 16.67 -23.00
CA ILE A 545 27.91 16.06 -24.15
C ILE A 545 27.31 17.19 -24.98
N ILE A 546 27.44 17.11 -26.31
CA ILE A 546 26.76 18.02 -27.23
C ILE A 546 25.61 17.26 -27.88
N HIS A 547 24.39 17.69 -27.63
CA HIS A 547 23.20 17.18 -28.31
C HIS A 547 22.96 17.98 -29.58
N ASP A 548 22.89 17.27 -30.71
CA ASP A 548 22.63 17.82 -32.03
C ASP A 548 21.24 17.45 -32.58
N GLN A 549 20.38 16.86 -31.74
CA GLN A 549 19.03 16.44 -32.14
C GLN A 549 18.14 17.59 -32.61
N LEU A 550 18.40 18.82 -32.14
CA LEU A 550 17.70 20.03 -32.58
C LEU A 550 18.55 20.87 -33.54
N LEU A 551 19.66 20.34 -34.06
CA LEU A 551 20.57 21.06 -34.94
C LEU A 551 19.83 21.54 -36.19
N GLN A 552 19.73 22.85 -36.33
CA GLN A 552 19.20 23.52 -37.51
C GLN A 552 20.30 24.32 -38.18
N ILE A 553 20.61 23.92 -39.42
CA ILE A 553 21.57 24.63 -40.27
C ILE A 553 20.76 25.43 -41.29
N ILE A 554 20.73 26.74 -41.10
CA ILE A 554 20.16 27.70 -42.05
C ILE A 554 21.31 28.19 -42.93
N ARG A 555 21.29 27.80 -44.20
CA ARG A 555 22.32 28.23 -45.16
C ARG A 555 22.11 29.69 -45.53
N PRO A 556 23.18 30.48 -45.65
CA PRO A 556 23.09 31.82 -46.23
C PRO A 556 22.64 31.76 -47.70
N SER A 557 21.80 32.70 -48.12
CA SER A 557 21.24 32.76 -49.49
C SER A 557 21.48 34.11 -50.14
N CYS A 558 21.56 34.12 -51.49
CA CYS A 558 21.69 35.34 -52.29
C CYS A 558 22.88 36.24 -51.92
N GLY A 559 23.95 35.68 -51.32
CA GLY A 559 25.14 36.43 -50.92
C GLY A 559 24.99 37.25 -49.63
N LEU A 560 23.94 37.01 -48.83
CA LEU A 560 23.66 37.72 -47.59
C LEU A 560 24.26 37.01 -46.36
N ASN A 561 24.54 37.75 -45.29
CA ASN A 561 24.99 37.23 -43.99
C ASN A 561 23.80 36.74 -43.14
N ASN A 562 22.94 35.90 -43.70
CA ASN A 562 21.73 35.38 -43.05
C ASN A 562 21.82 33.89 -42.68
N GLY A 563 23.01 33.28 -42.77
CA GLY A 563 23.24 31.92 -42.32
C GLY A 563 23.13 31.82 -40.80
N SER A 564 22.66 30.69 -40.28
CA SER A 564 22.60 30.41 -38.84
C SER A 564 22.80 28.93 -38.54
N ILE A 565 23.41 28.63 -37.39
CA ILE A 565 23.51 27.28 -36.83
C ILE A 565 22.85 27.34 -35.45
N LYS A 566 21.76 26.59 -35.25
CA LYS A 566 20.95 26.65 -34.03
C LYS A 566 20.73 25.27 -33.43
N GLY A 567 20.35 25.23 -32.17
CA GLY A 567 19.82 24.02 -31.52
C GLY A 567 20.86 22.96 -31.16
N LEU A 568 22.15 23.33 -31.13
CA LEU A 568 23.13 22.56 -30.35
C LEU A 568 22.90 22.83 -28.87
N ILE A 569 22.92 21.79 -28.05
CA ILE A 569 22.80 21.93 -26.59
C ILE A 569 24.02 21.28 -25.97
N GLY A 570 24.86 22.10 -25.33
CA GLY A 570 25.88 21.61 -24.42
C GLY A 570 25.22 21.19 -23.11
N ALA A 571 25.35 19.92 -22.75
CA ALA A 571 24.82 19.36 -21.52
C ALA A 571 25.93 18.64 -20.76
N ASN A 572 25.72 18.47 -19.46
CA ASN A 572 26.59 17.68 -18.61
C ASN A 572 25.74 17.15 -17.45
N THR A 573 26.06 15.96 -16.95
CA THR A 573 25.26 15.33 -15.89
C THR A 573 25.82 15.57 -14.49
N VAL A 574 27.10 16.01 -14.37
CA VAL A 574 27.82 16.15 -13.10
C VAL A 574 28.17 17.61 -12.76
N TYR A 575 28.62 18.38 -13.75
CA TYR A 575 29.11 19.75 -13.58
C TYR A 575 28.36 20.73 -14.47
N ASP A 576 28.08 21.93 -13.98
CA ASP A 576 27.46 22.98 -14.80
C ASP A 576 28.33 23.32 -16.02
N VAL A 577 27.68 23.60 -17.15
CA VAL A 577 28.34 24.16 -18.32
C VAL A 577 28.85 25.56 -17.96
N LEU A 578 30.16 25.74 -17.99
CA LEU A 578 30.84 26.98 -17.60
C LEU A 578 30.92 27.94 -18.77
N GLU A 579 31.20 27.42 -19.96
CA GLU A 579 31.39 28.24 -21.17
C GLU A 579 30.99 27.45 -22.43
N THR A 580 30.33 28.13 -23.36
CA THR A 580 30.18 27.67 -24.74
C THR A 580 30.81 28.69 -25.68
N LYS A 581 31.43 28.25 -26.78
CA LYS A 581 31.99 29.16 -27.79
C LYS A 581 31.93 28.59 -29.20
N TRP A 582 31.82 29.48 -30.17
CA TRP A 582 31.97 29.17 -31.59
C TRP A 582 33.29 29.71 -32.11
N ILE A 583 34.02 28.89 -32.86
CA ILE A 583 35.24 29.28 -33.58
C ILE A 583 35.08 29.07 -35.09
N ASP A 584 35.75 29.89 -35.90
CA ASP A 584 35.86 29.66 -37.33
C ASP A 584 37.05 28.75 -37.69
N LYS A 585 37.22 28.48 -38.99
CA LYS A 585 38.35 27.71 -39.55
C LYS A 585 39.74 28.21 -39.14
N SER A 586 39.87 29.51 -38.84
CA SER A 586 41.14 30.12 -38.42
C SER A 586 41.34 30.07 -36.90
N ASN A 587 40.47 29.35 -36.17
CA ASN A 587 40.37 29.31 -34.71
C ASN A 587 40.01 30.66 -34.08
N THR A 588 39.43 31.59 -34.85
CA THR A 588 38.97 32.88 -34.32
C THR A 588 37.66 32.68 -33.58
N VAL A 589 37.57 33.18 -32.34
CA VAL A 589 36.32 33.13 -31.58
C VAL A 589 35.29 34.07 -32.21
N ILE A 590 34.17 33.52 -32.63
CA ILE A 590 33.06 34.27 -33.24
C ILE A 590 32.07 34.74 -32.17
N THR A 591 31.76 33.89 -31.19
CA THR A 591 30.92 34.25 -30.05
C THR A 591 31.17 33.30 -28.86
N THR A 592 30.85 33.75 -27.66
CA THR A 592 30.89 32.97 -26.41
C THR A 592 29.57 33.13 -25.65
N GLY A 593 29.22 32.16 -24.82
CA GLY A 593 28.04 32.20 -23.94
C GLY A 593 26.69 31.96 -24.64
N THR A 594 26.70 31.57 -25.92
CA THR A 594 25.50 31.17 -26.67
C THR A 594 25.75 29.86 -27.40
N SER A 595 24.71 29.03 -27.52
CA SER A 595 24.71 27.83 -28.35
C SER A 595 24.28 28.10 -29.79
N ASP A 596 23.49 29.14 -30.02
CA ASP A 596 23.04 29.54 -31.35
C ASP A 596 24.01 30.55 -31.97
N LEU A 597 24.39 30.29 -33.21
CA LEU A 597 25.20 31.16 -34.06
C LEU A 597 24.30 31.75 -35.15
N ASN A 598 24.08 33.06 -35.13
CA ASN A 598 23.14 33.75 -36.02
C ASN A 598 23.84 34.73 -36.96
N ASN A 599 23.25 34.96 -38.14
CA ASN A 599 23.66 35.97 -39.14
C ASN A 599 25.13 35.87 -39.58
N VAL A 600 25.60 34.65 -39.82
CA VAL A 600 26.98 34.39 -40.24
C VAL A 600 27.09 34.19 -41.76
N PRO A 601 28.20 34.63 -42.37
CA PRO A 601 28.48 34.40 -43.79
C PRO A 601 28.73 32.91 -44.09
N PRO A 602 28.81 32.53 -45.38
CA PRO A 602 29.35 31.22 -45.77
C PRO A 602 30.74 30.99 -45.16
N GLY A 603 30.96 29.83 -44.56
CA GLY A 603 32.18 29.55 -43.79
C GLY A 603 32.13 28.21 -43.05
N GLU A 604 33.19 27.88 -42.31
CA GLU A 604 33.30 26.68 -41.47
C GLU A 604 33.32 27.09 -40.00
N TYR A 605 32.43 26.52 -39.18
CA TYR A 605 32.24 26.89 -37.77
C TYR A 605 32.27 25.66 -36.85
N THR A 606 33.03 25.71 -35.76
CA THR A 606 33.11 24.65 -34.75
C THR A 606 32.58 25.15 -33.41
N PHE A 607 31.67 24.40 -32.80
CA PHE A 607 31.14 24.66 -31.47
C PHE A 607 31.99 23.95 -30.40
N ILE A 608 32.26 24.61 -29.28
CA ILE A 608 33.03 24.06 -28.16
C ILE A 608 32.27 24.34 -26.87
N VAL A 609 32.15 23.33 -26.01
CA VAL A 609 31.51 23.41 -24.68
C VAL A 609 32.54 23.02 -23.63
N THR A 610 32.67 23.83 -22.58
CA THR A 610 33.53 23.60 -21.41
C THR A 610 32.68 23.64 -20.14
N ASN A 611 32.87 22.70 -19.22
CA ASN A 611 32.18 22.71 -17.92
C ASN A 611 33.04 23.29 -16.79
N SER A 612 32.43 23.42 -15.60
CA SER A 612 33.10 23.93 -14.39
C SER A 612 34.20 23.01 -13.84
N GLY A 613 34.22 21.74 -14.27
CA GLY A 613 35.32 20.79 -14.04
C GLY A 613 36.53 20.97 -14.97
N GLY A 614 36.47 21.88 -15.94
CA GLY A 614 37.56 22.16 -16.89
C GLY A 614 37.62 21.24 -18.12
N CYS A 615 36.62 20.36 -18.30
CA CYS A 615 36.56 19.44 -19.43
C CYS A 615 35.91 20.12 -20.64
N SER A 616 36.43 19.88 -21.85
CA SER A 616 35.87 20.47 -23.08
C SER A 616 35.61 19.44 -24.19
N THR A 617 34.52 19.65 -24.94
CA THR A 617 34.12 18.85 -26.11
C THR A 617 33.81 19.79 -27.27
N SER A 618 34.11 19.37 -28.50
CA SER A 618 33.82 20.14 -29.72
C SER A 618 32.88 19.41 -30.68
N TYR A 619 32.13 20.18 -31.48
CA TYR A 619 31.21 19.71 -32.52
C TYR A 619 31.41 20.55 -33.80
N GLY A 620 31.76 19.89 -34.91
CA GLY A 620 32.06 20.53 -36.18
C GLY A 620 33.39 20.08 -36.80
N PRO A 621 33.88 20.77 -37.86
CA PRO A 621 33.35 22.02 -38.40
C PRO A 621 32.05 21.82 -39.20
N ILE A 622 31.09 22.73 -39.00
CA ILE A 622 29.85 22.84 -39.77
C ILE A 622 30.08 23.81 -40.92
N VAL A 623 29.82 23.35 -42.16
CA VAL A 623 30.05 24.12 -43.38
C VAL A 623 28.76 24.83 -43.83
N LEU A 624 28.78 26.16 -43.89
CA LEU A 624 27.73 26.98 -44.48
C LEU A 624 28.12 27.40 -45.91
N ALA A 625 27.36 26.95 -46.91
CA ALA A 625 27.54 27.31 -48.32
C ALA A 625 26.40 28.22 -48.81
N ASN A 626 26.68 29.14 -49.75
CA ASN A 626 25.69 30.08 -50.31
C ASN A 626 24.78 29.42 -51.37
N GLN A 627 23.47 29.70 -51.36
CA GLN A 627 22.48 29.10 -52.28
C GLN A 627 21.96 30.08 -53.37
N SER A 628 21.71 29.59 -54.60
CA SER A 628 21.28 30.35 -55.82
C SER A 628 19.84 30.00 -56.26
N GLY A 629 19.03 30.94 -56.79
CA GLY A 629 17.59 30.76 -57.11
C GLY A 629 17.16 30.50 -58.57
N PRO A 630 15.83 30.45 -58.87
CA PRO A 630 15.27 29.91 -60.12
C PRO A 630 15.07 30.92 -61.28
N SER A 631 14.94 30.43 -62.52
CA SER A 631 14.80 31.20 -63.78
C SER A 631 13.88 30.52 -64.82
N ILE A 632 13.14 31.29 -65.65
CA ILE A 632 12.19 30.81 -66.68
C ILE A 632 12.51 31.44 -68.05
N ASP A 633 12.55 30.63 -69.12
CA ASP A 633 12.66 31.04 -70.52
C ASP A 633 11.49 30.47 -71.35
N GLN A 634 10.69 31.37 -71.93
CA GLN A 634 9.46 31.07 -72.68
C GLN A 634 9.63 31.10 -74.21
N THR A 635 10.84 31.31 -74.72
CA THR A 635 11.05 31.61 -76.15
C THR A 635 10.91 30.41 -77.11
N GLY A 636 10.70 29.19 -76.61
CA GLY A 636 10.66 27.93 -77.38
C GLY A 636 9.39 27.07 -77.22
N LEU A 637 8.28 27.63 -76.72
CA LEU A 637 7.05 26.89 -76.40
C LEU A 637 6.33 26.29 -77.63
N ALA A 638 5.78 25.07 -77.47
CA ALA A 638 4.92 24.40 -78.45
C ALA A 638 3.50 24.18 -77.88
N ILE A 639 2.45 24.54 -78.61
CA ILE A 639 1.05 24.51 -78.13
C ILE A 639 0.14 23.71 -79.08
N THR A 640 -0.64 22.75 -78.55
CA THR A 640 -1.58 21.89 -79.28
C THR A 640 -3.02 22.09 -78.76
N GLY A 641 -4.04 22.12 -79.63
CA GLY A 641 -5.47 22.27 -79.24
C GLY A 641 -6.19 20.95 -78.88
N SER A 642 -7.32 21.02 -78.17
CA SER A 642 -8.15 19.89 -77.69
C SER A 642 -9.31 19.52 -78.63
N TYR A 643 -9.77 18.24 -78.63
CA TYR A 643 -10.90 17.76 -79.44
C TYR A 643 -11.98 17.04 -78.62
N CYS A 644 -13.26 17.26 -78.95
CA CYS A 644 -14.43 16.64 -78.30
C CYS A 644 -14.44 16.69 -76.76
N ASP A 645 -14.13 17.84 -76.14
CA ASP A 645 -13.95 18.03 -74.68
C ASP A 645 -12.88 17.11 -74.05
N ALA A 646 -12.15 16.37 -74.88
CA ALA A 646 -11.04 15.58 -74.41
C ALA A 646 -9.87 16.52 -74.11
N SER A 647 -9.32 16.35 -72.93
CA SER A 647 -8.03 16.87 -72.48
C SER A 647 -6.89 16.40 -73.41
N THR A 648 -6.79 16.93 -74.64
CA THR A 648 -5.73 16.58 -75.61
C THR A 648 -4.87 17.77 -76.01
N GLY A 649 -5.16 18.96 -75.47
CA GLY A 649 -4.32 20.13 -75.65
C GLY A 649 -3.05 20.06 -74.79
N SER A 650 -1.97 20.69 -75.24
CA SER A 650 -0.73 20.74 -74.48
C SER A 650 0.05 22.03 -74.67
N ILE A 651 0.86 22.39 -73.67
CA ILE A 651 1.88 23.43 -73.67
C ILE A 651 3.19 22.75 -73.25
N GLU A 652 4.13 22.63 -74.18
CA GLU A 652 5.36 21.86 -74.01
C GLU A 652 6.61 22.70 -74.34
N ASN A 653 7.77 22.23 -73.87
CA ASN A 653 9.11 22.78 -74.13
C ASN A 653 9.41 24.14 -73.47
N ILE A 654 8.79 24.43 -72.32
CA ILE A 654 9.24 25.56 -71.47
C ILE A 654 10.57 25.21 -70.80
N LYS A 655 11.53 26.15 -70.81
CA LYS A 655 12.85 25.93 -70.19
C LYS A 655 12.92 26.64 -68.85
N VAL A 656 13.21 25.88 -67.80
CA VAL A 656 13.28 26.37 -66.42
C VAL A 656 14.53 25.81 -65.75
N ALA A 657 15.26 26.65 -65.01
CA ALA A 657 16.46 26.24 -64.27
C ALA A 657 16.43 26.79 -62.84
N GLY A 658 16.82 25.99 -61.86
CA GLY A 658 16.83 26.30 -60.42
C GLY A 658 17.63 25.26 -59.63
N THR A 659 17.71 25.38 -58.30
CA THR A 659 18.42 24.43 -57.43
C THR A 659 17.47 23.60 -56.56
N GLY A 660 17.72 22.28 -56.49
CA GLY A 660 16.85 21.35 -55.77
C GLY A 660 15.62 20.95 -56.59
N THR A 661 14.54 20.63 -55.89
CA THR A 661 13.26 20.27 -56.53
C THR A 661 12.60 21.54 -57.05
N ILE A 662 12.56 21.67 -58.37
CA ILE A 662 11.84 22.75 -59.01
C ILE A 662 10.36 22.40 -58.99
N THR A 663 9.57 23.23 -58.32
CA THR A 663 8.11 23.10 -58.27
C THR A 663 7.51 23.96 -59.37
N TYR A 664 6.75 23.30 -60.24
CA TYR A 664 6.00 23.94 -61.31
C TYR A 664 4.56 24.03 -60.86
N ILE A 665 3.93 25.19 -61.05
CA ILE A 665 2.50 25.35 -60.84
C ILE A 665 1.93 26.05 -62.06
N TRP A 666 1.27 25.28 -62.91
CA TRP A 666 0.45 25.80 -63.98
C TRP A 666 -0.91 26.20 -63.43
N ARG A 667 -1.31 27.46 -63.62
CA ARG A 667 -2.63 27.95 -63.23
C ARG A 667 -3.43 28.32 -64.47
N ASN A 668 -4.73 28.04 -64.48
CA ASN A 668 -5.62 28.53 -65.52
C ASN A 668 -6.00 30.01 -65.27
N ALA A 669 -6.80 30.58 -66.17
CA ALA A 669 -7.23 31.99 -66.12
C ALA A 669 -7.95 32.40 -64.81
N ASP A 670 -8.61 31.44 -64.13
CA ASP A 670 -9.28 31.66 -62.84
C ASP A 670 -8.32 31.52 -61.63
N GLY A 671 -7.03 31.29 -61.88
CA GLY A 671 -5.99 31.11 -60.86
C GLY A 671 -5.90 29.69 -60.28
N VAL A 672 -6.69 28.73 -60.79
CA VAL A 672 -6.73 27.35 -60.31
C VAL A 672 -5.56 26.56 -60.87
N THR A 673 -4.85 25.82 -60.02
CA THR A 673 -3.74 24.96 -60.45
C THR A 673 -4.24 23.78 -61.28
N VAL A 674 -3.76 23.66 -62.51
CA VAL A 674 -4.17 22.65 -63.50
C VAL A 674 -3.05 21.69 -63.91
N GLY A 675 -1.82 21.94 -63.47
CA GLY A 675 -0.71 21.04 -63.68
C GLY A 675 0.48 21.43 -62.81
N MET A 676 1.33 20.45 -62.51
CA MET A 676 2.50 20.64 -61.64
C MET A 676 3.80 20.08 -62.25
N GLN A 677 3.75 19.76 -63.53
CA GLN A 677 4.90 19.28 -64.30
C GLN A 677 5.45 20.43 -65.16
N ASN A 678 6.69 20.28 -65.65
CA ASN A 678 7.33 21.30 -66.50
C ASN A 678 6.49 21.57 -67.76
N ASP A 679 6.04 20.52 -68.42
CA ASP A 679 5.09 20.60 -69.53
C ASP A 679 3.66 20.41 -69.03
N LEU A 680 2.71 21.15 -69.61
CA LEU A 680 1.29 21.05 -69.30
C LEU A 680 0.58 20.29 -70.42
N GLN A 681 0.33 19.00 -70.22
CA GLN A 681 -0.31 18.13 -71.22
C GLN A 681 -1.72 17.73 -70.80
N ASN A 682 -2.51 17.31 -71.79
CA ASN A 682 -3.87 16.84 -71.61
C ASN A 682 -4.75 17.86 -70.88
N VAL A 683 -4.68 19.10 -71.34
CA VAL A 683 -5.53 20.18 -70.83
C VAL A 683 -6.61 20.51 -71.84
N PRO A 684 -7.82 20.87 -71.37
CA PRO A 684 -8.84 21.41 -72.24
C PRO A 684 -8.39 22.78 -72.76
N ALA A 685 -9.09 23.28 -73.77
CA ALA A 685 -8.92 24.65 -74.23
C ALA A 685 -9.06 25.66 -73.09
N GLY A 686 -8.15 26.63 -73.01
CA GLY A 686 -8.06 27.61 -71.92
C GLY A 686 -6.75 28.39 -71.91
N GLN A 687 -6.64 29.38 -71.03
CA GLN A 687 -5.41 30.19 -70.81
C GLN A 687 -4.71 29.75 -69.52
N TYR A 688 -3.38 29.67 -69.55
CA TYR A 688 -2.54 29.11 -68.50
C TYR A 688 -1.27 29.93 -68.22
N THR A 689 -0.84 30.06 -66.96
CA THR A 689 0.42 30.69 -66.51
C THR A 689 1.25 29.71 -65.69
N LEU A 690 2.59 29.75 -65.81
CA LEU A 690 3.49 28.93 -65.01
C LEU A 690 4.15 29.75 -63.89
N GLU A 691 4.04 29.28 -62.66
CA GLU A 691 4.82 29.74 -61.51
C GLU A 691 5.89 28.70 -61.16
N VAL A 692 7.12 29.17 -60.94
CA VAL A 692 8.26 28.32 -60.58
C VAL A 692 8.87 28.80 -59.27
N SER A 693 8.95 27.87 -58.32
CA SER A 693 9.78 27.99 -57.14
C SER A 693 10.76 26.82 -57.08
N ASP A 694 11.87 26.99 -56.39
CA ASP A 694 12.82 25.92 -56.12
C ASP A 694 13.15 25.89 -54.61
N ASP A 695 14.00 24.97 -54.19
CA ASP A 695 14.35 24.79 -52.77
C ASP A 695 15.33 25.86 -52.25
N SER A 696 15.56 26.94 -53.01
CA SER A 696 16.58 27.95 -52.69
C SER A 696 16.15 29.01 -51.68
N SER A 697 14.94 28.93 -51.13
CA SER A 697 14.32 29.96 -50.27
C SER A 697 14.22 31.36 -50.91
N CYS A 698 14.41 31.45 -52.23
CA CYS A 698 14.21 32.67 -53.01
C CYS A 698 12.72 32.83 -53.37
N PRO A 699 12.21 34.06 -53.59
CA PRO A 699 10.83 34.28 -54.03
C PRO A 699 10.52 33.58 -55.37
N ALA A 700 9.30 33.07 -55.53
CA ALA A 700 8.84 32.38 -56.75
C ALA A 700 8.78 33.32 -57.97
N LEU A 701 9.09 32.79 -59.15
CA LEU A 701 9.12 33.51 -60.42
C LEU A 701 7.93 33.07 -61.29
N GLN A 702 7.22 33.99 -61.93
CA GLN A 702 6.06 33.70 -62.78
C GLN A 702 6.32 33.99 -64.26
N SER A 703 5.73 33.16 -65.12
CA SER A 703 5.74 33.28 -66.58
C SER A 703 4.65 34.22 -67.09
N GLN A 704 4.78 34.69 -68.34
CA GLN A 704 3.67 35.32 -69.07
C GLN A 704 2.57 34.29 -69.45
N PRO A 705 1.30 34.68 -69.64
CA PRO A 705 0.18 33.75 -69.96
C PRO A 705 0.23 33.11 -71.37
N ILE A 706 -0.32 31.88 -71.51
CA ILE A 706 -0.25 30.99 -72.70
C ILE A 706 -1.64 30.36 -72.99
N ILE A 707 -2.10 30.20 -74.26
CA ILE A 707 -3.50 29.84 -74.62
C ILE A 707 -3.63 28.55 -75.47
N VAL A 708 -4.59 27.66 -75.16
CA VAL A 708 -4.96 26.38 -75.83
C VAL A 708 -6.43 26.41 -76.35
N ASN A 709 -6.79 25.83 -77.51
CA ASN A 709 -8.11 25.96 -78.20
C ASN A 709 -8.87 24.61 -78.44
N GLU A 710 -10.23 24.56 -78.50
CA GLU A 710 -11.12 23.34 -78.57
C GLU A 710 -11.77 23.06 -79.96
N ILE A 711 -12.04 21.78 -80.32
CA ILE A 711 -12.57 21.35 -81.64
C ILE A 711 -13.57 20.12 -81.56
N ASN A 712 -14.89 20.32 -81.80
CA ASN A 712 -15.98 19.34 -82.18
C ASN A 712 -16.77 18.38 -81.18
N GLY A 713 -17.04 18.68 -79.88
CA GLY A 713 -17.63 17.74 -78.86
C GLY A 713 -19.14 17.37 -78.77
N ILE A 714 -19.46 16.33 -77.95
CA ILE A 714 -20.80 15.83 -77.53
C ILE A 714 -20.88 15.83 -75.99
N GLU A 715 -21.96 16.31 -75.38
CA GLU A 715 -22.12 16.40 -73.92
C GLU A 715 -23.38 15.64 -73.43
N ILE A 716 -23.24 14.73 -72.45
CA ILE A 716 -24.35 14.02 -71.74
C ILE A 716 -24.41 14.52 -70.30
N ASN A 717 -25.45 15.27 -69.94
CA ASN A 717 -25.68 15.77 -68.59
C ASN A 717 -26.73 14.90 -67.85
N ASN A 718 -26.29 14.30 -66.73
CA ASN A 718 -27.09 13.43 -65.86
C ASN A 718 -27.58 14.08 -64.57
N THR A 719 -27.36 15.38 -64.37
CA THR A 719 -27.64 16.06 -63.10
C THR A 719 -29.11 16.03 -62.69
N ASN A 720 -30.03 15.87 -63.65
CA ASN A 720 -31.48 15.81 -63.42
C ASN A 720 -32.09 14.40 -63.59
N VAL A 721 -31.26 13.35 -63.54
CA VAL A 721 -31.75 11.97 -63.71
C VAL A 721 -32.67 11.56 -62.55
N VAL A 722 -33.83 10.99 -62.88
CA VAL A 722 -34.84 10.51 -61.93
C VAL A 722 -35.05 9.02 -62.15
N ILE A 723 -34.77 8.23 -61.11
CA ILE A 723 -34.94 6.76 -61.10
C ILE A 723 -36.09 6.38 -60.15
N GLN A 724 -37.12 5.72 -60.68
CA GLN A 724 -38.25 5.20 -59.92
C GLN A 724 -38.07 3.71 -59.62
N LYS A 725 -38.11 3.33 -58.32
CA LYS A 725 -38.05 1.93 -57.84
C LYS A 725 -39.33 1.15 -58.13
N ALA A 726 -39.21 -0.16 -58.26
CA ALA A 726 -40.32 -1.10 -58.55
C ALA A 726 -40.96 -1.66 -57.27
N SER A 727 -42.30 -1.81 -57.19
CA SER A 727 -43.01 -2.26 -55.97
C SER A 727 -42.71 -3.73 -55.58
N CYS A 728 -43.00 -4.14 -54.32
CA CYS A 728 -42.65 -5.47 -53.78
C CYS A 728 -43.05 -6.66 -54.67
N ASN A 729 -44.05 -6.53 -55.56
CA ASN A 729 -44.47 -7.58 -56.49
C ASN A 729 -44.80 -7.09 -57.94
N GLY A 730 -44.08 -6.11 -58.53
CA GLY A 730 -44.32 -5.69 -59.93
C GLY A 730 -43.19 -4.93 -60.64
N ALA A 731 -43.05 -5.07 -61.98
CA ALA A 731 -41.94 -4.54 -62.82
C ALA A 731 -42.21 -3.13 -63.41
N ASN A 732 -42.47 -2.15 -62.54
CA ASN A 732 -42.89 -0.80 -62.94
C ASN A 732 -41.81 0.29 -62.77
N GLY A 733 -40.51 -0.07 -62.81
CA GLY A 733 -39.40 0.89 -62.66
C GLY A 733 -39.16 1.77 -63.89
N ARG A 734 -38.50 2.93 -63.70
CA ARG A 734 -38.27 3.94 -64.76
C ARG A 734 -36.99 4.78 -64.54
N ILE A 735 -36.30 5.16 -65.61
CA ILE A 735 -35.17 6.11 -65.65
C ILE A 735 -35.50 7.23 -66.66
N SER A 736 -35.45 8.50 -66.24
CA SER A 736 -35.78 9.68 -67.07
C SER A 736 -35.00 10.93 -66.64
N GLY A 737 -35.03 12.01 -67.41
CA GLY A 737 -34.45 13.30 -67.00
C GLY A 737 -33.00 13.59 -67.45
N LEU A 738 -32.45 12.79 -68.37
CA LEU A 738 -31.14 13.03 -68.99
C LEU A 738 -31.22 14.12 -70.08
N LEU A 739 -30.20 14.97 -70.20
CA LEU A 739 -30.06 15.99 -71.25
C LEU A 739 -28.80 15.72 -72.08
N VAL A 740 -28.89 15.64 -73.42
CA VAL A 740 -27.75 15.34 -74.29
C VAL A 740 -27.67 16.31 -75.48
N THR A 741 -26.52 16.96 -75.68
CA THR A 741 -26.24 17.93 -76.77
C THR A 741 -25.12 17.42 -77.68
N GLY A 742 -25.19 17.72 -78.99
CA GLY A 742 -24.19 17.28 -79.97
C GLY A 742 -24.35 15.83 -80.48
N ALA A 743 -25.15 14.96 -79.84
CA ALA A 743 -25.49 13.62 -80.33
C ALA A 743 -26.75 13.58 -81.20
N THR A 744 -26.82 12.62 -82.15
CA THR A 744 -27.98 12.40 -83.03
C THR A 744 -28.62 11.01 -82.92
N ASN A 745 -28.03 10.05 -82.18
CA ASN A 745 -28.57 8.69 -81.95
C ASN A 745 -28.41 8.21 -80.50
N TYR A 746 -29.34 7.39 -79.97
CA TYR A 746 -29.38 6.90 -78.58
C TYR A 746 -29.68 5.39 -78.45
N LYS A 747 -29.09 4.71 -77.46
CA LYS A 747 -29.30 3.29 -77.16
C LYS A 747 -29.13 2.96 -75.67
N TRP A 748 -30.10 2.29 -75.06
CA TRP A 748 -30.05 1.77 -73.68
C TRP A 748 -29.68 0.29 -73.64
N LEU A 749 -28.79 -0.07 -72.72
CA LEU A 749 -28.29 -1.43 -72.51
C LEU A 749 -28.51 -1.88 -71.06
N ASP A 750 -28.88 -3.14 -70.86
CA ASP A 750 -28.88 -3.79 -69.53
C ASP A 750 -27.50 -4.38 -69.16
N SER A 751 -27.40 -4.98 -67.97
CA SER A 751 -26.15 -5.57 -67.44
C SER A 751 -25.61 -6.72 -68.28
N ASP A 752 -26.45 -7.40 -69.05
CA ASP A 752 -26.05 -8.47 -69.99
C ASP A 752 -25.76 -7.91 -71.40
N ASN A 753 -25.69 -6.57 -71.53
CA ASN A 753 -25.50 -5.80 -72.76
C ASN A 753 -26.61 -5.96 -73.81
N ASN A 754 -27.79 -6.44 -73.41
CA ASN A 754 -28.93 -6.49 -74.29
C ASN A 754 -29.57 -5.11 -74.43
N GLN A 755 -30.02 -4.78 -75.63
CA GLN A 755 -30.66 -3.49 -75.88
C GLN A 755 -32.08 -3.49 -75.34
N VAL A 756 -32.35 -2.61 -74.37
CA VAL A 756 -33.64 -2.52 -73.67
C VAL A 756 -34.41 -1.23 -73.97
N GLY A 757 -33.81 -0.30 -74.71
CA GLY A 757 -34.47 0.92 -75.19
C GLY A 757 -33.64 1.70 -76.21
N THR A 758 -34.26 2.62 -76.96
CA THR A 758 -33.60 3.45 -78.00
C THR A 758 -33.97 4.92 -77.93
N THR A 759 -34.76 5.30 -76.93
CA THR A 759 -35.14 6.68 -76.66
C THR A 759 -34.34 7.21 -75.48
N LEU A 760 -34.34 8.52 -75.26
CA LEU A 760 -33.58 9.12 -74.15
C LEU A 760 -34.10 8.70 -72.76
N GLU A 761 -35.37 8.35 -72.63
CA GLU A 761 -35.95 7.77 -71.40
C GLU A 761 -36.17 6.25 -71.49
N LEU A 762 -36.06 5.54 -70.36
CA LEU A 762 -36.27 4.09 -70.22
C LEU A 762 -37.39 3.80 -69.20
N ARG A 763 -38.43 3.01 -69.54
CA ARG A 763 -39.64 2.80 -68.71
C ARG A 763 -40.05 1.32 -68.61
N GLN A 764 -40.78 0.96 -67.55
CA GLN A 764 -41.41 -0.36 -67.32
C GLN A 764 -40.39 -1.52 -67.21
N VAL A 765 -39.35 -1.30 -66.41
CA VAL A 765 -38.27 -2.28 -66.24
C VAL A 765 -38.29 -2.90 -64.83
N PRO A 766 -37.96 -4.19 -64.69
CA PRO A 766 -37.78 -4.83 -63.39
C PRO A 766 -36.52 -4.31 -62.67
N PRO A 767 -36.35 -4.59 -61.36
CA PRO A 767 -35.12 -4.26 -60.65
C PRO A 767 -33.88 -4.81 -61.40
N GLY A 768 -32.89 -3.95 -61.66
CA GLY A 768 -31.75 -4.25 -62.52
C GLY A 768 -30.90 -3.01 -62.82
N LYS A 769 -29.82 -3.15 -63.61
CA LYS A 769 -28.88 -2.08 -63.94
C LYS A 769 -28.87 -1.77 -65.45
N TYR A 770 -28.79 -0.49 -65.83
CA TYR A 770 -28.97 -0.02 -67.21
C TYR A 770 -28.09 1.20 -67.54
N ARG A 771 -27.52 1.30 -68.75
CA ARG A 771 -26.74 2.48 -69.21
C ARG A 771 -27.14 2.98 -70.60
N LEU A 772 -26.96 4.29 -70.86
CA LEU A 772 -27.30 4.97 -72.12
C LEU A 772 -26.04 5.21 -72.97
N VAL A 773 -26.18 5.07 -74.28
CA VAL A 773 -25.14 5.35 -75.28
C VAL A 773 -25.64 6.39 -76.28
N ALA A 774 -24.95 7.51 -76.44
CA ALA A 774 -25.30 8.61 -77.37
C ALA A 774 -24.19 8.83 -78.42
N SER A 775 -24.54 9.14 -79.67
CA SER A 775 -23.54 9.31 -80.75
C SER A 775 -23.95 10.29 -81.83
N ASN A 776 -22.97 10.93 -82.50
CA ASN A 776 -23.12 11.63 -83.77
C ASN A 776 -22.18 11.02 -84.84
N SER A 777 -22.00 11.68 -85.99
CA SER A 777 -21.18 11.16 -87.09
C SER A 777 -19.68 11.02 -86.79
N SER A 778 -19.17 11.65 -85.72
CA SER A 778 -17.72 11.72 -85.44
C SER A 778 -17.33 11.46 -83.98
N CYS A 779 -18.24 11.60 -83.00
CA CYS A 779 -17.99 11.33 -81.57
C CYS A 779 -19.13 10.42 -81.00
N LYS A 780 -18.81 9.58 -80.00
CA LYS A 780 -19.75 8.68 -79.29
C LYS A 780 -19.43 8.75 -77.79
N GLU A 781 -20.46 8.94 -76.97
CA GLU A 781 -20.36 9.00 -75.51
C GLU A 781 -21.31 8.01 -74.82
N GLU A 782 -20.91 7.46 -73.68
CA GLU A 782 -21.75 6.57 -72.85
C GLU A 782 -22.01 7.21 -71.48
N SER A 783 -23.23 7.08 -70.97
CA SER A 783 -23.54 7.46 -69.59
C SER A 783 -22.98 6.43 -68.61
N GLU A 784 -22.94 6.81 -67.33
CA GLU A 784 -22.82 5.85 -66.24
C GLU A 784 -24.00 4.86 -66.18
N GLU A 785 -23.85 3.80 -65.38
CA GLU A 785 -24.85 2.75 -65.19
C GLU A 785 -25.83 3.08 -64.05
N PHE A 786 -27.12 3.13 -64.36
CA PHE A 786 -28.20 3.45 -63.44
C PHE A 786 -28.89 2.18 -62.91
N THR A 787 -29.08 2.08 -61.60
CA THR A 787 -29.72 0.90 -60.96
C THR A 787 -31.17 1.20 -60.56
N VAL A 788 -32.11 0.40 -61.08
CA VAL A 788 -33.52 0.37 -60.63
C VAL A 788 -33.65 -0.67 -59.51
N GLY A 789 -34.02 -0.26 -58.29
CA GLY A 789 -34.18 -1.16 -57.14
C GLY A 789 -35.64 -1.60 -56.86
N GLN A 790 -35.83 -2.62 -56.02
CA GLN A 790 -37.15 -3.01 -55.49
C GLN A 790 -37.48 -2.17 -54.23
N LEU A 791 -38.75 -1.79 -54.04
CA LEU A 791 -39.24 -1.09 -52.85
C LEU A 791 -39.16 -2.04 -51.64
N THR A 792 -38.13 -1.90 -50.83
CA THR A 792 -38.09 -2.42 -49.46
C THR A 792 -38.67 -1.35 -48.53
N SER A 793 -39.40 -1.76 -47.48
CA SER A 793 -39.99 -0.86 -46.47
C SER A 793 -38.99 0.22 -46.05
N GLY A 794 -39.21 1.46 -46.50
CA GLY A 794 -38.35 2.61 -46.26
C GLY A 794 -38.75 3.43 -45.03
N ASN A 795 -39.72 2.98 -44.24
CA ASN A 795 -40.00 3.61 -42.95
C ASN A 795 -38.95 3.13 -41.96
N THR A 796 -37.87 3.90 -41.83
CA THR A 796 -36.98 3.81 -40.68
C THR A 796 -37.76 4.32 -39.47
N TYR A 797 -38.42 3.41 -38.75
CA TYR A 797 -38.86 3.72 -37.40
C TYR A 797 -37.62 3.88 -36.55
N THR A 798 -37.45 5.06 -35.98
CA THR A 798 -36.42 5.29 -34.98
C THR A 798 -37.12 5.32 -33.64
N LEU A 799 -36.90 4.31 -32.81
CA LEU A 799 -37.36 4.32 -31.42
C LEU A 799 -36.18 4.67 -30.51
N ALA A 800 -36.37 5.63 -29.61
CA ALA A 800 -35.51 5.79 -28.45
C ALA A 800 -35.94 4.77 -27.40
N SER A 801 -34.99 4.12 -26.74
CA SER A 801 -35.27 3.17 -25.67
C SER A 801 -34.59 3.59 -24.39
N ARG A 802 -35.27 3.41 -23.26
CA ARG A 802 -34.68 3.50 -21.92
C ARG A 802 -34.94 2.19 -21.18
N THR A 803 -33.87 1.54 -20.75
CA THR A 803 -33.91 0.35 -19.89
C THR A 803 -33.51 0.73 -18.47
N THR A 804 -34.22 0.22 -17.48
CA THR A 804 -33.84 0.20 -16.07
C THR A 804 -33.61 -1.24 -15.66
N ASN A 805 -32.38 -1.55 -15.22
CA ASN A 805 -32.00 -2.87 -14.73
C ASN A 805 -32.73 -3.23 -13.44
N THR A 806 -32.82 -4.53 -13.12
CA THR A 806 -33.35 -4.96 -11.82
C THR A 806 -32.36 -4.64 -10.70
N THR A 807 -32.85 -4.42 -9.48
CA THR A 807 -32.02 -4.30 -8.28
C THR A 807 -32.35 -5.39 -7.28
N CYS A 808 -31.34 -5.89 -6.55
CA CYS A 808 -31.52 -6.87 -5.48
C CYS A 808 -32.25 -8.16 -5.91
N ASN A 809 -32.11 -8.59 -7.17
CA ASN A 809 -32.86 -9.70 -7.78
C ASN A 809 -34.40 -9.54 -7.72
N GLN A 810 -34.90 -8.32 -7.60
CA GLN A 810 -36.34 -8.04 -7.62
C GLN A 810 -36.87 -7.88 -9.05
N ASN A 811 -38.17 -8.13 -9.24
CA ASN A 811 -38.84 -7.95 -10.53
C ASN A 811 -39.24 -6.48 -10.74
N ASN A 812 -38.27 -5.57 -10.75
CA ASN A 812 -38.50 -4.12 -10.87
C ASN A 812 -37.86 -3.51 -12.14
N GLY A 813 -37.51 -4.35 -13.12
CA GLY A 813 -36.97 -3.90 -14.40
C GLY A 813 -38.01 -3.18 -15.25
N ILE A 814 -37.57 -2.18 -16.01
CA ILE A 814 -38.43 -1.35 -16.86
C ILE A 814 -37.79 -1.17 -18.24
N LEU A 815 -38.58 -1.25 -19.29
CA LEU A 815 -38.18 -0.94 -20.66
C LEU A 815 -39.23 -0.01 -21.29
N VAL A 816 -38.80 1.18 -21.66
CA VAL A 816 -39.63 2.19 -22.34
C VAL A 816 -39.09 2.40 -23.74
N VAL A 817 -39.94 2.29 -24.76
CA VAL A 817 -39.64 2.74 -26.12
C VAL A 817 -40.49 3.95 -26.48
N SER A 818 -39.93 4.95 -27.14
CA SER A 818 -40.64 6.14 -27.62
C SER A 818 -40.26 6.43 -29.07
N SER A 819 -41.26 6.78 -29.88
CA SER A 819 -41.05 7.08 -31.30
C SER A 819 -40.32 8.40 -31.51
N VAL A 820 -39.17 8.36 -32.18
CA VAL A 820 -38.36 9.51 -32.60
C VAL A 820 -38.67 9.89 -34.05
N SER A 821 -38.83 8.90 -34.95
CA SER A 821 -39.33 9.11 -36.32
C SER A 821 -40.22 7.94 -36.76
N GLY A 822 -41.36 8.26 -37.39
CA GLY A 822 -42.40 7.29 -37.72
C GLY A 822 -43.17 6.82 -36.48
N GLN A 823 -44.48 6.57 -36.63
CA GLN A 823 -45.32 6.06 -35.54
C GLN A 823 -45.76 4.63 -35.86
N PRO A 824 -45.19 3.59 -35.21
CA PRO A 824 -45.67 2.23 -35.37
C PRO A 824 -47.13 2.14 -34.96
N THR A 825 -47.91 1.32 -35.67
CA THR A 825 -49.33 1.15 -35.37
C THR A 825 -49.57 0.17 -34.22
N ALA A 826 -48.60 -0.71 -33.92
CA ALA A 826 -48.64 -1.64 -32.78
C ALA A 826 -47.23 -2.05 -32.32
N PHE A 827 -47.13 -2.44 -31.04
CA PHE A 827 -45.94 -3.02 -30.40
C PHE A 827 -46.27 -4.39 -29.82
N ARG A 828 -45.32 -5.32 -29.85
CA ARG A 828 -45.44 -6.63 -29.20
C ARG A 828 -44.09 -7.10 -28.64
N TRP A 829 -44.10 -7.50 -27.38
CA TRP A 829 -42.93 -7.96 -26.62
C TRP A 829 -43.00 -9.46 -26.36
N GLN A 830 -41.92 -10.19 -26.63
CA GLN A 830 -41.75 -11.59 -26.25
C GLN A 830 -40.58 -11.78 -25.30
N ASN A 831 -40.66 -12.76 -24.39
CA ASN A 831 -39.51 -13.24 -23.62
C ASN A 831 -38.72 -14.32 -24.39
N SER A 832 -37.61 -14.80 -23.84
CA SER A 832 -36.79 -15.87 -24.41
C SER A 832 -37.50 -17.21 -24.62
N ALA A 833 -38.61 -17.46 -23.92
CA ALA A 833 -39.46 -18.63 -24.13
C ALA A 833 -40.48 -18.45 -25.28
N GLY A 834 -40.44 -17.31 -25.99
CA GLY A 834 -41.35 -16.98 -27.09
C GLY A 834 -42.75 -16.52 -26.62
N ILE A 835 -42.94 -16.33 -25.32
CA ILE A 835 -44.23 -15.95 -24.73
C ILE A 835 -44.40 -14.44 -24.83
N THR A 836 -45.56 -13.97 -25.31
CA THR A 836 -45.90 -12.54 -25.33
C THR A 836 -46.15 -12.03 -23.91
N ILE A 837 -45.42 -11.01 -23.50
CA ILE A 837 -45.45 -10.44 -22.13
C ILE A 837 -45.91 -8.98 -22.08
N GLY A 838 -46.09 -8.34 -23.23
CA GLY A 838 -46.58 -6.96 -23.31
C GLY A 838 -46.89 -6.53 -24.75
N ASN A 839 -47.80 -5.59 -24.92
CA ASN A 839 -48.19 -5.03 -26.24
C ASN A 839 -48.18 -3.49 -26.24
N SER A 840 -47.41 -2.90 -25.33
CA SER A 840 -47.31 -1.45 -25.14
C SER A 840 -45.89 -0.98 -25.43
N ALA A 841 -45.74 0.33 -25.58
CA ALA A 841 -44.45 1.00 -25.62
C ALA A 841 -43.70 0.96 -24.28
N ILE A 842 -44.36 0.60 -23.18
CA ILE A 842 -43.77 0.43 -21.84
C ILE A 842 -43.96 -1.02 -21.39
N LEU A 843 -42.87 -1.63 -20.90
CA LEU A 843 -42.82 -2.93 -20.25
C LEU A 843 -42.21 -2.76 -18.85
N GLU A 844 -42.94 -3.12 -17.80
CA GLU A 844 -42.57 -2.84 -16.40
C GLU A 844 -42.74 -4.06 -15.48
N ASN A 845 -42.06 -4.04 -14.33
CA ASN A 845 -42.04 -5.11 -13.31
C ASN A 845 -41.57 -6.48 -13.82
N VAL A 846 -40.59 -6.46 -14.73
CA VAL A 846 -40.05 -7.68 -15.33
C VAL A 846 -38.72 -8.08 -14.67
N PRO A 847 -38.41 -9.38 -14.55
CA PRO A 847 -37.13 -9.87 -14.04
C PRO A 847 -35.97 -9.56 -15.01
N ALA A 848 -34.74 -9.83 -14.57
CA ALA A 848 -33.60 -9.86 -15.49
C ALA A 848 -33.81 -10.93 -16.57
N GLY A 849 -33.50 -10.60 -17.83
CA GLY A 849 -33.73 -11.47 -18.99
C GLY A 849 -33.72 -10.74 -20.33
N ASP A 850 -33.94 -11.49 -21.40
CA ASP A 850 -34.00 -11.01 -22.78
C ASP A 850 -35.43 -10.82 -23.28
N TYR A 851 -35.65 -9.70 -23.98
CA TYR A 851 -36.95 -9.23 -24.45
C TYR A 851 -36.90 -8.81 -25.92
N PHE A 852 -37.81 -9.33 -26.74
CA PHE A 852 -37.82 -9.17 -28.20
C PHE A 852 -38.99 -8.28 -28.63
N LEU A 853 -38.70 -7.15 -29.27
CA LEU A 853 -39.70 -6.18 -29.76
C LEU A 853 -40.03 -6.42 -31.24
N TYR A 854 -41.32 -6.54 -31.54
CA TYR A 854 -41.88 -6.54 -32.88
C TYR A 854 -42.72 -5.27 -33.09
N ILE A 855 -42.62 -4.69 -34.29
CA ILE A 855 -43.39 -3.51 -34.68
C ILE A 855 -44.16 -3.75 -35.98
N THR A 856 -45.32 -3.11 -36.11
CA THR A 856 -46.16 -3.17 -37.31
C THR A 856 -46.22 -1.80 -37.98
N ASN A 857 -46.06 -1.77 -39.31
CA ASN A 857 -46.15 -0.53 -40.09
C ASN A 857 -47.58 -0.21 -40.56
N GLU A 858 -47.75 0.98 -41.14
CA GLU A 858 -49.03 1.47 -41.71
C GLU A 858 -49.52 0.68 -42.94
N LEU A 859 -48.64 -0.11 -43.57
CA LEU A 859 -48.94 -1.00 -44.68
C LEU A 859 -49.25 -2.45 -44.21
N GLY A 860 -49.34 -2.69 -42.90
CA GLY A 860 -49.73 -3.98 -42.31
C GLY A 860 -48.62 -5.03 -42.24
N CYS A 861 -47.36 -4.67 -42.45
CA CYS A 861 -46.23 -5.59 -42.34
C CYS A 861 -45.67 -5.56 -40.90
N GLU A 862 -45.75 -6.69 -40.17
CA GLU A 862 -45.06 -6.91 -38.89
C GLU A 862 -43.65 -7.46 -39.15
N TYR A 863 -42.67 -6.96 -38.41
CA TYR A 863 -41.32 -7.51 -38.41
C TYR A 863 -40.64 -7.33 -37.05
N PHE A 864 -39.64 -8.16 -36.80
CA PHE A 864 -38.78 -8.03 -35.63
C PHE A 864 -37.98 -6.72 -35.72
N TYR A 865 -38.10 -5.89 -34.69
CA TYR A 865 -37.37 -4.63 -34.61
C TYR A 865 -36.03 -4.81 -33.92
N GLN A 866 -36.04 -5.19 -32.64
CA GLN A 866 -34.82 -5.25 -31.83
C GLN A 866 -35.00 -6.12 -30.57
N GLN A 867 -33.90 -6.73 -30.11
CA GLN A 867 -33.80 -7.38 -28.80
C GLN A 867 -33.23 -6.38 -27.77
N TYR A 868 -33.76 -6.43 -26.55
CA TYR A 868 -33.29 -5.69 -25.39
C TYR A 868 -33.04 -6.65 -24.23
N SER A 869 -32.06 -6.34 -23.40
CA SER A 869 -31.74 -7.13 -22.20
C SER A 869 -31.88 -6.27 -20.97
N ILE A 870 -32.61 -6.76 -19.96
CA ILE A 870 -32.59 -6.20 -18.61
C ILE A 870 -31.65 -7.09 -17.81
N LYS A 871 -30.59 -6.49 -17.27
CA LYS A 871 -29.66 -7.19 -16.40
C LYS A 871 -30.07 -6.97 -14.94
N ASN A 872 -29.56 -7.83 -14.06
CA ASN A 872 -29.48 -7.45 -12.66
C ASN A 872 -28.34 -6.46 -12.48
N THR A 873 -28.58 -5.42 -11.69
CA THR A 873 -27.56 -4.42 -11.37
C THR A 873 -26.48 -5.13 -10.57
N GLU A 874 -25.26 -5.16 -11.14
CA GLU A 874 -24.10 -5.71 -10.44
C GLU A 874 -23.83 -4.84 -9.21
N THR A 875 -23.73 -5.49 -8.06
CA THR A 875 -23.43 -4.83 -6.79
C THR A 875 -21.94 -4.59 -6.68
N ALA A 876 -21.52 -3.48 -6.06
CA ALA A 876 -20.12 -3.29 -5.74
C ALA A 876 -19.54 -4.48 -4.96
N THR A 877 -18.38 -4.96 -5.39
CA THR A 877 -17.60 -5.98 -4.68
C THR A 877 -16.61 -5.28 -3.76
N ILE A 878 -16.35 -5.84 -2.58
CA ILE A 878 -15.45 -5.24 -1.60
C ILE A 878 -14.06 -5.85 -1.78
N ASN A 879 -13.07 -5.00 -1.95
CA ASN A 879 -11.66 -5.36 -1.97
C ASN A 879 -10.99 -4.97 -0.65
N CYS A 880 -10.72 -5.96 0.20
CA CYS A 880 -10.13 -5.75 1.52
C CYS A 880 -8.59 -5.72 1.51
N THR A 881 -7.94 -5.70 0.33
CA THR A 881 -6.47 -5.59 0.26
C THR A 881 -5.94 -4.19 0.57
N GLU A 882 -6.77 -3.16 0.42
CA GLU A 882 -6.39 -1.75 0.62
C GLU A 882 -6.73 -1.22 2.01
N GLU A 883 -7.37 -2.05 2.83
CA GLU A 883 -7.82 -1.73 4.17
C GLU A 883 -6.65 -1.65 5.17
N LEU A 884 -6.66 -0.63 6.02
CA LEU A 884 -5.58 -0.40 6.99
C LEU A 884 -6.12 0.22 8.27
N VAL A 885 -5.89 -0.44 9.40
CA VAL A 885 -6.09 0.12 10.73
C VAL A 885 -4.75 0.52 11.31
N THR A 886 -4.63 1.78 11.69
CA THR A 886 -3.55 2.35 12.48
C THR A 886 -4.09 2.62 13.88
N ASN A 887 -3.45 2.02 14.88
CA ASN A 887 -3.79 2.22 16.28
C ASN A 887 -3.65 3.69 16.68
N ASP A 888 -4.42 4.12 17.68
CA ASP A 888 -4.16 5.39 18.35
C ASP A 888 -2.80 5.30 19.06
N LYS A 889 -2.14 6.43 19.26
CA LYS A 889 -0.91 6.50 20.02
C LYS A 889 -1.13 7.34 21.25
N CYS A 890 -0.97 6.73 22.43
CA CYS A 890 -0.97 7.45 23.70
C CYS A 890 -2.26 8.24 23.99
N GLY A 891 -3.40 7.81 23.43
CA GLY A 891 -4.68 8.48 23.61
C GLY A 891 -4.73 9.84 22.93
N LEU A 892 -3.87 10.08 21.93
CA LEU A 892 -3.69 11.37 21.27
C LEU A 892 -4.62 11.55 20.06
N SER A 893 -5.55 10.63 19.83
CA SER A 893 -6.42 10.66 18.64
C SER A 893 -5.60 10.64 17.34
N LEU A 894 -4.58 9.79 17.27
CA LEU A 894 -3.75 9.56 16.08
C LEU A 894 -4.13 8.29 15.33
N GLY A 895 -5.15 7.57 15.82
CA GLY A 895 -5.69 6.39 15.16
C GLY A 895 -6.31 6.75 13.82
N ARG A 896 -6.26 5.80 12.90
CA ARG A 896 -6.74 5.97 11.51
C ARG A 896 -7.22 4.64 10.95
N ILE A 897 -8.32 4.67 10.22
CA ILE A 897 -8.86 3.52 9.51
C ILE A 897 -9.08 3.89 8.03
N ILE A 898 -8.40 3.21 7.12
CA ILE A 898 -8.73 3.20 5.69
C ILE A 898 -9.75 2.08 5.46
N ALA A 899 -10.93 2.44 4.95
CA ALA A 899 -11.94 1.47 4.52
C ALA A 899 -11.42 0.56 3.39
N PRO A 900 -11.95 -0.66 3.24
CA PRO A 900 -11.74 -1.44 2.03
C PRO A 900 -12.28 -0.68 0.81
N SER A 901 -11.72 -0.95 -0.37
CA SER A 901 -12.19 -0.32 -1.60
C SER A 901 -13.35 -1.08 -2.23
N LEU A 902 -14.11 -0.37 -3.06
CA LEU A 902 -15.21 -0.94 -3.85
C LEU A 902 -14.78 -1.08 -5.31
N VAL A 903 -14.96 -2.27 -5.86
CA VAL A 903 -14.72 -2.58 -7.27
C VAL A 903 -16.07 -2.87 -7.93
N GLY A 904 -16.39 -2.10 -8.99
CA GLY A 904 -17.69 -2.16 -9.67
C GLY A 904 -18.82 -1.50 -8.88
N GLY A 905 -20.08 -1.82 -9.24
CA GLY A 905 -21.27 -1.23 -8.62
C GLY A 905 -21.69 0.13 -9.19
N VAL A 906 -22.67 0.76 -8.55
CA VAL A 906 -23.29 2.02 -9.02
C VAL A 906 -22.87 3.21 -8.14
N PRO A 907 -22.02 4.15 -8.64
CA PRO A 907 -21.65 5.36 -7.91
C PRO A 907 -22.87 6.29 -7.66
N PRO A 908 -22.89 7.09 -6.59
CA PRO A 908 -21.79 7.31 -5.65
C PRO A 908 -21.63 6.17 -4.64
N TYR A 909 -20.37 5.87 -4.33
CA TYR A 909 -20.07 4.96 -3.24
C TYR A 909 -20.45 5.58 -1.89
N TYR A 910 -20.98 4.73 -1.03
CA TYR A 910 -21.50 5.06 0.28
C TYR A 910 -20.53 4.59 1.36
N TYR A 911 -20.13 5.51 2.23
CA TYR A 911 -19.38 5.23 3.45
C TYR A 911 -20.10 5.93 4.60
N SER A 912 -20.33 5.25 5.70
CA SER A 912 -20.84 5.82 6.94
C SER A 912 -20.13 5.17 8.11
N TRP A 913 -19.35 5.96 8.82
CA TRP A 913 -18.62 5.55 10.00
C TRP A 913 -19.41 5.95 11.24
N THR A 914 -19.63 5.02 12.16
CA THR A 914 -20.19 5.32 13.48
C THR A 914 -19.24 4.93 14.61
N ASP A 915 -19.29 5.66 15.72
CA ASP A 915 -18.60 5.28 16.95
C ASP A 915 -19.35 4.13 17.68
N HIS A 916 -18.83 3.72 18.84
CA HIS A 916 -19.44 2.64 19.65
C HIS A 916 -20.87 2.97 20.13
N ASN A 917 -21.25 4.25 20.16
CA ASN A 917 -22.59 4.71 20.56
C ASN A 917 -23.56 4.77 19.36
N GLY A 918 -23.10 4.38 18.17
CA GLY A 918 -23.88 4.46 16.93
C GLY A 918 -23.99 5.87 16.37
N HIS A 919 -23.18 6.83 16.84
CA HIS A 919 -23.16 8.19 16.29
C HIS A 919 -22.31 8.24 15.02
N GLU A 920 -22.85 8.79 13.93
CA GLU A 920 -22.10 8.95 12.67
C GLU A 920 -21.00 10.02 12.80
N ILE A 921 -19.75 9.61 12.62
CA ILE A 921 -18.55 10.45 12.79
C ILE A 921 -17.86 10.80 11.46
N SER A 922 -18.11 10.04 10.38
CA SER A 922 -17.53 10.32 9.06
C SER A 922 -18.32 9.66 7.93
N ARG A 923 -18.21 10.20 6.71
CA ARG A 923 -18.69 9.59 5.46
C ARG A 923 -17.61 9.45 4.39
N LYS A 924 -16.35 9.54 4.80
CA LYS A 924 -15.19 9.42 3.92
C LYS A 924 -14.72 7.97 3.88
N SER A 925 -13.99 7.59 2.83
CA SER A 925 -13.30 6.30 2.74
C SER A 925 -12.18 6.14 3.78
N VAL A 926 -11.76 7.23 4.43
CA VAL A 926 -10.78 7.21 5.51
C VAL A 926 -11.38 7.89 6.74
N LEU A 927 -11.31 7.20 7.88
CA LEU A 927 -11.62 7.72 9.20
C LEU A 927 -10.29 8.05 9.90
N GLU A 928 -10.08 9.30 10.25
CA GLU A 928 -8.82 9.80 10.82
C GLU A 928 -9.06 10.48 12.15
N ASN A 929 -7.98 10.61 12.92
CA ASN A 929 -7.97 11.25 14.24
C ASN A 929 -8.90 10.59 15.25
N VAL A 930 -8.89 9.26 15.28
CA VAL A 930 -9.71 8.46 16.20
C VAL A 930 -8.88 7.96 17.38
N VAL A 931 -9.53 7.85 18.54
CA VAL A 931 -8.93 7.29 19.76
C VAL A 931 -9.02 5.77 19.76
N SER A 932 -8.39 5.11 20.73
CA SER A 932 -8.63 3.69 20.98
C SER A 932 -10.13 3.44 21.26
N GLY A 933 -10.70 2.44 20.58
CA GLY A 933 -12.13 2.25 20.57
C GLY A 933 -12.62 1.37 19.42
N THR A 934 -13.93 1.16 19.37
CA THR A 934 -14.58 0.38 18.32
C THR A 934 -15.40 1.30 17.41
N TYR A 935 -15.23 1.12 16.11
CA TYR A 935 -15.84 1.91 15.05
C TYR A 935 -16.54 1.00 14.04
N GLN A 936 -17.72 1.37 13.57
CA GLN A 936 -18.41 0.63 12.53
C GLN A 936 -18.38 1.40 11.21
N LEU A 937 -18.17 0.70 10.11
CA LEU A 937 -18.29 1.21 8.75
C LEU A 937 -19.44 0.51 8.04
N ILE A 938 -20.39 1.27 7.54
CA ILE A 938 -21.29 0.83 6.49
C ILE A 938 -20.73 1.27 5.15
N ILE A 939 -20.39 0.31 4.28
CA ILE A 939 -19.83 0.54 2.95
C ILE A 939 -20.65 -0.15 1.87
N GLY A 940 -20.79 0.50 0.73
CA GLY A 940 -21.39 -0.08 -0.47
C GLY A 940 -21.58 0.97 -1.55
N ASP A 941 -22.47 0.72 -2.50
CA ASP A 941 -22.77 1.65 -3.57
C ASP A 941 -24.15 2.30 -3.37
N GLU A 942 -24.68 2.96 -4.41
CA GLU A 942 -26.02 3.56 -4.37
C GLU A 942 -27.11 2.51 -4.11
N VAL A 943 -26.86 1.24 -4.45
CA VAL A 943 -27.78 0.12 -4.29
C VAL A 943 -27.73 -0.42 -2.86
N ALA A 944 -28.58 0.14 -1.98
CA ALA A 944 -28.55 -0.08 -0.54
C ALA A 944 -28.59 -1.55 -0.05
N CYS A 945 -29.15 -2.48 -0.82
CA CYS A 945 -29.24 -3.89 -0.43
C CYS A 945 -27.90 -4.64 -0.49
N ALA A 946 -26.86 -4.04 -1.08
CA ALA A 946 -25.50 -4.60 -1.12
C ALA A 946 -24.55 -3.98 -0.09
N ARG A 947 -25.02 -3.01 0.70
CA ARG A 947 -24.20 -2.37 1.74
C ARG A 947 -23.84 -3.39 2.81
N ARG A 948 -22.59 -3.32 3.28
CA ARG A 948 -22.04 -4.21 4.31
C ARG A 948 -21.57 -3.41 5.50
N SER A 949 -21.64 -4.03 6.67
CA SER A 949 -21.10 -3.46 7.91
C SER A 949 -19.78 -4.14 8.24
N PHE A 950 -18.79 -3.34 8.65
CA PHE A 950 -17.53 -3.78 9.21
C PHE A 950 -17.36 -3.12 10.57
N THR A 951 -16.82 -3.86 11.53
CA THR A 951 -16.44 -3.32 12.83
C THR A 951 -14.91 -3.35 12.92
N TYR A 952 -14.34 -2.24 13.36
CA TYR A 952 -12.92 -2.01 13.52
C TYR A 952 -12.63 -1.69 14.97
N THR A 953 -11.57 -2.30 15.50
CA THR A 953 -11.02 -1.93 16.80
C THR A 953 -9.70 -1.22 16.58
N VAL A 954 -9.63 0.03 17.02
CA VAL A 954 -8.39 0.81 17.14
C VAL A 954 -7.88 0.55 18.55
N PHE A 955 -6.70 -0.05 18.67
CA PHE A 955 -6.07 -0.20 19.98
C PHE A 955 -5.33 1.09 20.35
N ASP A 956 -5.03 1.23 21.64
CA ASP A 956 -4.11 2.25 22.11
C ASP A 956 -2.70 1.68 22.11
N ASP A 957 -1.87 2.21 21.22
CA ASP A 957 -0.45 1.90 21.20
C ASP A 957 0.22 2.79 22.26
N SER A 958 0.55 2.17 23.39
CA SER A 958 1.21 2.85 24.51
C SER A 958 2.69 3.07 24.17
N ASP A 959 2.95 4.02 23.28
CA ASP A 959 4.29 4.40 22.84
C ASP A 959 5.17 4.88 23.99
N VAL A 960 6.33 4.25 24.22
CA VAL A 960 7.30 4.80 25.17
C VAL A 960 7.86 6.05 24.52
N THR A 961 7.38 7.21 24.97
CA THR A 961 7.85 8.48 24.43
C THR A 961 9.36 8.59 24.60
N GLU A 962 10.04 9.18 23.62
CA GLU A 962 11.50 9.36 23.66
C GLU A 962 11.95 9.96 24.99
N ALA A 963 12.95 9.31 25.60
CA ALA A 963 13.52 9.73 26.87
C ALA A 963 14.15 11.13 26.73
N PRO A 964 13.98 12.03 27.72
CA PRO A 964 14.60 13.35 27.70
C PRO A 964 16.12 13.26 27.53
N HIS A 965 16.68 14.03 26.59
CA HIS A 965 18.14 14.19 26.47
C HIS A 965 18.65 15.20 27.48
N ILE A 966 19.44 14.75 28.44
CA ILE A 966 20.03 15.59 29.47
C ILE A 966 21.47 15.18 29.78
N SER A 967 22.30 16.17 30.11
CA SER A 967 23.68 15.98 30.52
C SER A 967 23.82 16.17 32.03
N ASP A 968 24.78 15.47 32.63
CA ASP A 968 25.18 15.69 34.02
C ASP A 968 25.56 17.15 34.27
N ILE A 969 25.25 17.64 35.47
CA ILE A 969 25.44 19.04 35.86
C ILE A 969 26.49 19.08 36.97
N SER A 970 27.46 20.01 36.83
CA SER A 970 28.40 20.33 37.90
C SER A 970 28.16 21.76 38.38
N ILE A 971 28.01 21.93 39.69
CA ILE A 971 27.96 23.24 40.36
C ILE A 971 29.11 23.35 41.35
N CYS A 972 29.59 24.57 41.62
CA CYS A 972 30.76 24.75 42.47
C CYS A 972 30.46 24.68 43.97
N ALA A 973 29.26 25.06 44.41
CA ALA A 973 28.86 25.05 45.82
C ALA A 973 27.35 24.72 45.96
N PRO A 974 26.88 24.32 47.15
CA PRO A 974 25.45 24.14 47.41
C PRO A 974 24.64 25.39 47.06
N GLY A 975 23.51 25.22 46.37
CA GLY A 975 22.73 26.35 45.87
C GLY A 975 21.72 25.97 44.78
N ASN A 976 21.12 26.98 44.15
CA ASN A 976 20.14 26.75 43.09
C ASN A 976 20.85 26.28 41.80
N ALA A 977 20.49 25.08 41.34
CA ALA A 977 20.86 24.56 40.03
C ALA A 977 19.65 24.63 39.08
N THR A 978 19.93 24.90 37.80
CA THR A 978 18.91 24.77 36.74
C THR A 978 19.19 23.49 35.98
N ILE A 979 18.24 22.57 36.03
CA ILE A 979 18.24 21.33 35.25
C ILE A 979 17.49 21.62 33.95
N MET A 980 18.11 21.36 32.81
CA MET A 980 17.52 21.66 31.50
C MET A 980 17.66 20.47 30.56
N VAL A 981 16.54 20.03 30.01
CA VAL A 981 16.50 19.09 28.88
C VAL A 981 17.06 19.81 27.65
N THR A 982 18.06 19.22 27.01
CA THR A 982 18.86 19.86 25.94
C THR A 982 18.15 19.91 24.58
N GLN A 983 17.19 19.01 24.36
CA GLN A 983 16.36 18.94 23.16
C GLN A 983 14.88 18.71 23.57
N PRO A 984 14.21 19.74 24.12
CA PRO A 984 12.85 19.58 24.63
C PRO A 984 11.88 19.28 23.48
N SER A 985 11.06 18.26 23.67
CA SER A 985 10.02 17.80 22.76
C SER A 985 8.65 17.92 23.44
N PRO A 986 7.54 18.11 22.68
CA PRO A 986 6.24 18.41 23.26
C PRO A 986 5.75 17.34 24.26
N GLY A 987 5.53 17.72 25.52
CA GLY A 987 5.10 16.81 26.58
C GLY A 987 5.27 17.45 27.96
N ILE A 988 4.79 16.76 28.98
CA ILE A 988 4.91 17.16 30.39
C ILE A 988 6.13 16.46 30.98
N TYR A 989 7.13 17.22 31.39
CA TYR A 989 8.32 16.71 32.07
C TYR A 989 8.10 16.68 33.58
N THR A 990 8.46 15.58 34.22
CA THR A 990 8.38 15.43 35.68
C THR A 990 9.77 15.14 36.23
N LEU A 991 10.19 15.90 37.24
CA LEU A 991 11.45 15.71 37.95
C LEU A 991 11.19 14.95 39.25
N TYR A 992 12.01 13.92 39.51
CA TYR A 992 11.99 13.13 40.73
C TYR A 992 13.34 13.17 41.43
N ASP A 993 13.33 12.99 42.75
CA ASP A 993 14.53 12.68 43.53
C ASP A 993 14.96 11.21 43.36
N GLU A 994 16.08 10.84 43.98
CA GLU A 994 16.63 9.48 43.96
C GLU A 994 15.71 8.40 44.57
N ASN A 995 14.71 8.80 45.36
CA ASN A 995 13.74 7.90 45.99
C ASN A 995 12.44 7.79 45.19
N GLY A 996 12.34 8.46 44.03
CA GLY A 996 11.15 8.47 43.18
C GLY A 996 10.07 9.46 43.65
N THR A 997 10.40 10.40 44.55
CA THR A 997 9.47 11.46 44.96
C THR A 997 9.45 12.56 43.91
N GLN A 998 8.26 12.92 43.42
CA GLN A 998 8.10 14.03 42.48
C GLN A 998 8.47 15.37 43.16
N LEU A 999 9.42 16.09 42.56
CA LEU A 999 9.90 17.40 43.00
C LEU A 999 9.22 18.54 42.26
N ASP A 1000 9.03 18.41 40.95
CA ASP A 1000 8.45 19.45 40.09
C ASP A 1000 7.93 18.85 38.76
N GLN A 1001 7.06 19.58 38.05
CA GLN A 1001 6.51 19.17 36.76
C GLN A 1001 6.20 20.39 35.87
N ASN A 1002 6.63 20.36 34.60
CA ASN A 1002 6.33 21.41 33.63
C ASN A 1002 6.47 20.96 32.16
N GLU A 1003 6.02 21.77 31.20
CA GLU A 1003 6.08 21.43 29.77
C GLU A 1003 7.40 21.85 29.08
N THR A 1004 8.25 22.59 29.78
CA THR A 1004 9.48 23.17 29.20
C THR A 1004 10.72 22.28 29.36
N GLY A 1005 10.69 21.30 30.27
CA GLY A 1005 11.87 20.51 30.65
C GLY A 1005 12.92 21.31 31.42
N MET A 1006 12.56 22.47 31.98
CA MET A 1006 13.45 23.31 32.80
C MET A 1006 13.01 23.28 34.26
N PHE A 1007 13.90 22.86 35.16
CA PHE A 1007 13.62 22.78 36.59
C PHE A 1007 14.62 23.62 37.37
N ARG A 1008 14.16 24.31 38.42
CA ARG A 1008 15.01 25.04 39.36
C ARG A 1008 14.97 24.36 40.72
N VAL A 1009 16.07 23.76 41.11
CA VAL A 1009 16.16 22.99 42.35
C VAL A 1009 17.30 23.49 43.24
N ASN A 1010 17.08 23.49 44.54
CA ASN A 1010 18.10 23.83 45.52
C ASN A 1010 18.88 22.58 45.90
N ILE A 1011 20.13 22.50 45.47
CA ILE A 1011 21.01 21.35 45.65
C ILE A 1011 21.86 21.54 46.89
N LYS A 1012 21.69 20.66 47.88
CA LYS A 1012 22.45 20.70 49.14
C LYS A 1012 23.69 19.81 49.12
N ASN A 1013 23.57 18.62 48.52
CA ASN A 1013 24.62 17.62 48.35
C ASN A 1013 24.62 17.11 46.90
N SER A 1014 25.71 16.51 46.45
CA SER A 1014 25.73 15.77 45.18
C SER A 1014 24.74 14.61 45.21
N GLY A 1015 24.06 14.34 44.10
CA GLY A 1015 23.03 13.30 44.06
C GLY A 1015 22.51 13.01 42.64
N ASN A 1016 21.68 11.97 42.54
CA ASN A 1016 21.01 11.58 41.30
C ASN A 1016 19.56 12.05 41.30
N TYR A 1017 19.09 12.47 40.14
CA TYR A 1017 17.69 12.83 39.91
C TYR A 1017 17.19 12.09 38.68
N LEU A 1018 15.88 11.93 38.56
CA LEU A 1018 15.25 11.26 37.42
C LEU A 1018 14.30 12.23 36.72
N ILE A 1019 14.29 12.24 35.40
CA ILE A 1019 13.34 13.03 34.61
C ILE A 1019 12.57 12.10 33.69
N THR A 1020 11.25 12.14 33.75
CA THR A 1020 10.38 11.52 32.75
C THR A 1020 9.74 12.60 31.89
N ARG A 1021 9.28 12.21 30.70
CA ARG A 1021 8.41 13.01 29.84
C ARG A 1021 7.15 12.23 29.57
N ARG A 1022 6.00 12.88 29.72
CA ARG A 1022 4.68 12.31 29.45
C ARG A 1022 4.01 13.03 28.29
N LYS A 1023 3.51 12.30 27.29
CA LYS A 1023 2.69 12.85 26.19
C LYS A 1023 1.43 12.01 26.05
N GLY A 1024 0.26 12.63 26.21
CA GLY A 1024 -0.98 11.87 26.40
C GLY A 1024 -0.92 11.08 27.71
N HIS A 1025 -1.24 9.79 27.69
CA HIS A 1025 -1.04 8.90 28.84
C HIS A 1025 0.27 8.10 28.79
N CYS A 1026 1.08 8.26 27.74
CA CYS A 1026 2.37 7.61 27.64
C CYS A 1026 3.45 8.38 28.37
N GLU A 1027 4.35 7.67 29.06
CA GLU A 1027 5.47 8.22 29.81
C GLU A 1027 6.79 7.59 29.33
N SER A 1028 7.83 8.40 29.17
CA SER A 1028 9.16 7.95 28.81
C SER A 1028 9.80 7.15 29.94
N ASN A 1029 10.82 6.36 29.61
CA ASN A 1029 11.72 5.86 30.63
C ASN A 1029 12.33 7.04 31.43
N PRO A 1030 12.58 6.88 32.74
CA PRO A 1030 13.24 7.90 33.54
C PRO A 1030 14.69 8.09 33.07
N THR A 1031 15.05 9.31 32.66
CA THR A 1031 16.44 9.66 32.37
C THR A 1031 17.14 10.10 33.65
N PRO A 1032 18.23 9.42 34.07
CA PRO A 1032 19.02 9.88 35.20
C PRO A 1032 19.84 11.12 34.83
N VAL A 1033 19.92 12.07 35.75
CA VAL A 1033 20.87 13.19 35.71
C VAL A 1033 21.63 13.24 37.01
N LYS A 1034 22.96 13.21 36.93
CA LYS A 1034 23.82 13.37 38.09
C LYS A 1034 24.16 14.84 38.29
N ILE A 1035 23.94 15.32 39.51
CA ILE A 1035 24.37 16.66 39.91
C ILE A 1035 25.53 16.53 40.88
N THR A 1036 26.68 17.10 40.52
CA THR A 1036 27.92 17.05 41.31
C THR A 1036 28.26 18.44 41.85
N ILE A 1037 28.46 18.55 43.16
CA ILE A 1037 29.03 19.73 43.79
C ILE A 1037 30.56 19.58 43.80
N GLN A 1038 31.26 20.40 43.02
CA GLN A 1038 32.71 20.25 42.82
C GLN A 1038 33.53 20.59 44.07
N ASN A 1039 33.04 21.47 44.95
CA ASN A 1039 33.68 21.82 46.23
C ASN A 1039 33.02 21.13 47.44
N GLU A 1040 32.34 20.00 47.22
CA GLU A 1040 31.65 19.28 48.29
C GLU A 1040 32.59 18.95 49.46
N GLY A 1041 32.12 19.22 50.68
CA GLY A 1041 32.90 19.04 51.91
C GLY A 1041 33.87 20.17 52.26
N ILE A 1042 34.10 21.16 51.37
CA ILE A 1042 34.77 22.41 51.71
C ILE A 1042 33.70 23.41 52.16
N ALA A 1043 33.39 23.41 53.45
CA ALA A 1043 32.46 24.36 54.06
C ALA A 1043 33.18 25.16 55.16
N ASP A 1044 32.77 26.41 55.35
CA ASP A 1044 33.18 27.26 56.48
C ASP A 1044 34.70 27.34 56.72
N ILE A 1045 35.44 27.79 55.70
CA ILE A 1045 36.87 28.08 55.85
C ILE A 1045 37.04 29.15 56.94
N GLY A 1046 37.50 28.72 58.12
CA GLY A 1046 37.74 29.61 59.25
C GLY A 1046 38.63 30.77 58.83
N ASN A 1047 38.27 32.00 59.19
CA ASN A 1047 39.02 33.19 58.79
C ASN A 1047 39.96 33.70 59.89
N THR A 1048 40.16 32.94 60.98
CA THR A 1048 40.96 33.35 62.14
C THR A 1048 41.63 32.13 62.78
N PHE A 1049 42.89 32.27 63.20
CA PHE A 1049 43.60 31.27 64.01
C PHE A 1049 44.60 31.96 64.96
N SER A 1050 44.96 31.29 66.06
CA SER A 1050 45.73 31.85 67.18
C SER A 1050 46.92 30.98 67.55
N PRO A 1051 48.07 31.09 66.85
CA PRO A 1051 49.29 30.33 67.17
C PRO A 1051 49.96 30.86 68.45
N ASN A 1052 49.37 30.55 69.61
CA ASN A 1052 49.78 30.97 70.95
C ASN A 1052 50.30 29.81 71.83
N GLY A 1053 50.20 28.57 71.34
CA GLY A 1053 50.70 27.35 71.99
C GLY A 1053 49.74 26.72 73.00
N ASP A 1054 48.46 27.10 73.00
CA ASP A 1054 47.43 26.52 73.90
C ASP A 1054 46.78 25.23 73.33
N ASN A 1055 47.19 24.80 72.13
CA ASN A 1055 46.67 23.69 71.32
C ASN A 1055 45.26 23.91 70.76
N VAL A 1056 44.73 25.14 70.79
CA VAL A 1056 43.42 25.51 70.25
C VAL A 1056 43.61 26.51 69.10
N ASN A 1057 43.28 26.10 67.88
CA ASN A 1057 43.47 26.91 66.67
C ASN A 1057 44.92 27.41 66.47
N ASP A 1058 45.91 26.67 66.97
CA ASP A 1058 47.34 26.98 66.80
C ASP A 1058 47.80 26.88 65.34
N VAL A 1059 47.03 26.16 64.52
CA VAL A 1059 47.23 26.08 63.08
C VAL A 1059 45.92 26.38 62.37
N TRP A 1060 46.00 26.93 61.16
CA TRP A 1060 44.84 27.12 60.32
C TRP A 1060 44.45 25.80 59.67
N ASN A 1061 43.39 25.17 60.14
CA ASN A 1061 42.85 23.95 59.54
C ASN A 1061 41.73 24.29 58.56
N ILE A 1062 41.72 23.63 57.40
CA ILE A 1062 40.67 23.77 56.38
C ILE A 1062 39.89 22.44 56.33
N PRO A 1063 38.66 22.38 56.87
CA PRO A 1063 37.85 21.17 56.82
C PRO A 1063 37.65 20.68 55.38
N GLY A 1064 37.74 19.37 55.18
CA GLY A 1064 37.51 18.71 53.89
C GLY A 1064 38.62 18.85 52.84
N ILE A 1065 39.67 19.64 53.10
CA ILE A 1065 40.77 19.88 52.13
C ILE A 1065 41.52 18.59 51.74
N THR A 1066 41.49 17.58 52.61
CA THR A 1066 42.08 16.25 52.36
C THR A 1066 41.44 15.50 51.19
N ASN A 1067 40.20 15.83 50.82
CA ASN A 1067 39.53 15.28 49.64
C ASN A 1067 40.11 15.83 48.31
N TYR A 1068 40.99 16.84 48.39
CA TYR A 1068 41.60 17.54 47.27
C TYR A 1068 43.13 17.46 47.37
N PRO A 1069 43.74 16.28 47.17
CA PRO A 1069 45.19 16.09 47.34
C PRO A 1069 46.04 16.93 46.37
N ASN A 1070 45.45 17.41 45.28
CA ASN A 1070 46.11 18.30 44.32
C ASN A 1070 45.81 19.79 44.54
N ALA A 1071 45.01 20.15 45.57
CA ALA A 1071 44.67 21.54 45.84
C ALA A 1071 45.93 22.34 46.18
N THR A 1072 46.05 23.55 45.62
CA THR A 1072 47.15 24.46 45.95
C THR A 1072 46.65 25.57 46.86
N ILE A 1073 47.28 25.73 48.01
CA ILE A 1073 46.95 26.76 49.00
C ILE A 1073 48.11 27.75 49.06
N SER A 1074 47.82 29.04 48.93
CA SER A 1074 48.80 30.12 49.05
C SER A 1074 48.28 31.18 50.00
N ILE A 1075 49.12 31.65 50.92
CA ILE A 1075 48.78 32.73 51.85
C ILE A 1075 49.74 33.88 51.61
N PHE A 1076 49.21 35.10 51.58
CA PHE A 1076 49.93 36.33 51.28
C PHE A 1076 49.76 37.32 52.42
N ASN A 1077 50.79 38.12 52.69
CA ASN A 1077 50.67 39.24 53.62
C ASN A 1077 49.98 40.44 52.93
N ARG A 1078 49.72 41.51 53.70
CA ARG A 1078 49.08 42.75 53.19
C ARG A 1078 49.81 43.47 52.05
N TYR A 1079 51.05 43.11 51.76
CA TYR A 1079 51.85 43.68 50.67
C TYR A 1079 51.84 42.79 49.41
N GLY A 1080 51.11 41.67 49.42
CA GLY A 1080 51.05 40.73 48.30
C GLY A 1080 52.21 39.72 48.25
N ASN A 1081 53.07 39.68 49.27
CA ASN A 1081 54.14 38.68 49.32
C ASN A 1081 53.61 37.36 49.85
N LYS A 1082 53.90 36.24 49.15
CA LYS A 1082 53.53 34.89 49.57
C LYS A 1082 54.32 34.48 50.81
N VAL A 1083 53.61 34.20 51.90
CA VAL A 1083 54.17 33.77 53.19
C VAL A 1083 53.93 32.29 53.48
N PHE A 1084 53.04 31.63 52.73
CA PHE A 1084 52.84 30.19 52.82
C PHE A 1084 52.38 29.64 51.47
N GLY A 1085 52.78 28.41 51.16
CA GLY A 1085 52.42 27.73 49.93
C GLY A 1085 52.54 26.22 50.08
N CYS A 1086 51.50 25.48 49.74
CA CYS A 1086 51.57 24.03 49.67
C CYS A 1086 50.63 23.47 48.61
N THR A 1087 50.86 22.20 48.28
CA THR A 1087 49.94 21.36 47.49
C THR A 1087 49.46 20.23 48.40
N GLY A 1088 48.17 19.91 48.38
CA GLY A 1088 47.55 18.85 49.19
C GLY A 1088 47.31 19.17 50.67
N TYR A 1089 47.81 20.30 51.17
CA TYR A 1089 47.63 20.78 52.55
C TYR A 1089 48.03 19.78 53.65
N GLU A 1090 49.08 18.98 53.44
CA GLU A 1090 49.55 17.97 54.40
C GLU A 1090 49.99 18.55 55.75
N LYS A 1091 50.51 19.79 55.73
CA LYS A 1091 50.89 20.54 56.93
C LYS A 1091 50.09 21.85 56.98
N PRO A 1092 49.17 22.00 57.94
CA PRO A 1092 48.43 23.23 58.17
C PRO A 1092 49.35 24.43 58.40
N PHE A 1093 48.89 25.64 58.06
CA PHE A 1093 49.67 26.85 58.27
C PHE A 1093 49.69 27.23 59.75
N ASP A 1094 50.89 27.33 60.33
CA ASP A 1094 51.12 27.60 61.76
C ASP A 1094 51.42 29.07 62.08
N GLY A 1095 51.31 29.95 61.08
CA GLY A 1095 51.61 31.38 61.27
C GLY A 1095 53.10 31.72 61.34
N THR A 1096 53.96 30.86 60.82
CA THR A 1096 55.40 31.12 60.66
C THR A 1096 55.80 31.27 59.19
N PHE A 1097 56.89 32.02 58.93
CA PHE A 1097 57.52 32.14 57.62
C PHE A 1097 59.04 32.15 57.79
N ASN A 1098 59.75 31.27 57.06
CA ASN A 1098 61.20 31.06 57.19
C ASN A 1098 61.67 30.84 58.64
N GLY A 1099 60.91 30.07 59.42
CA GLY A 1099 61.22 29.75 60.82
C GLY A 1099 60.96 30.88 61.83
N SER A 1100 60.40 32.02 61.39
CA SER A 1100 60.06 33.15 62.25
C SER A 1100 58.56 33.36 62.34
N ALA A 1101 58.08 33.76 63.52
CA ALA A 1101 56.67 34.09 63.75
C ALA A 1101 56.23 35.30 62.91
N LEU A 1102 55.17 35.14 62.11
CA LEU A 1102 54.61 36.23 61.32
C LEU A 1102 53.84 37.22 62.21
N PRO A 1103 53.87 38.55 61.96
CA PRO A 1103 53.15 39.52 62.79
C PRO A 1103 51.63 39.26 62.86
N THR A 1104 51.03 39.59 64.01
CA THR A 1104 49.57 39.68 64.16
C THR A 1104 49.00 40.64 63.12
N GLY A 1105 47.98 40.19 62.39
CA GLY A 1105 47.39 40.96 61.31
C GLY A 1105 46.57 40.13 60.34
N ILE A 1106 46.09 40.79 59.29
CA ILE A 1106 45.30 40.17 58.23
C ILE A 1106 46.22 39.70 57.10
N TYR A 1107 46.07 38.42 56.76
CA TYR A 1107 46.65 37.76 55.61
C TYR A 1107 45.54 37.43 54.61
N TYR A 1108 45.90 37.05 53.39
CA TYR A 1108 44.95 36.69 52.35
C TYR A 1108 45.30 35.31 51.82
N TYR A 1109 44.31 34.42 51.74
CA TYR A 1109 44.52 33.10 51.16
C TYR A 1109 43.94 33.03 49.74
N ILE A 1110 44.58 32.18 48.94
CA ILE A 1110 44.09 31.71 47.65
C ILE A 1110 44.18 30.18 47.68
N ILE A 1111 43.05 29.52 47.51
CA ILE A 1111 42.95 28.06 47.42
C ILE A 1111 42.39 27.73 46.04
N ASP A 1112 43.18 27.00 45.25
CA ASP A 1112 42.75 26.44 43.98
C ASP A 1112 42.63 24.93 44.16
N LEU A 1113 41.39 24.42 44.13
CA LEU A 1113 41.10 23.00 44.33
C LEU A 1113 41.44 22.13 43.11
N LYS A 1114 41.90 22.74 41.99
CA LYS A 1114 42.20 22.07 40.71
C LYS A 1114 41.02 21.28 40.13
N ARG A 1115 39.79 21.79 40.33
CA ARG A 1115 38.52 21.20 39.85
C ARG A 1115 37.77 22.05 38.82
N GLY A 1116 38.39 23.13 38.31
CA GLY A 1116 37.75 23.98 37.28
C GLY A 1116 36.67 24.92 37.82
N CYS A 1117 36.56 25.07 39.15
CA CYS A 1117 35.78 26.09 39.82
C CYS A 1117 36.62 27.33 40.16
N ASP A 1118 35.96 28.43 40.49
CA ASP A 1118 36.64 29.66 40.95
C ASP A 1118 37.55 29.38 42.14
N ILE A 1119 38.70 30.07 42.15
CA ILE A 1119 39.62 30.04 43.28
C ILE A 1119 38.92 30.56 44.53
N LEU A 1120 39.05 29.83 45.63
CA LEU A 1120 38.51 30.26 46.91
C LEU A 1120 39.49 31.27 47.52
N THR A 1121 39.00 32.46 47.84
CA THR A 1121 39.82 33.54 48.40
C THR A 1121 39.15 34.14 49.62
N GLY A 1122 39.96 34.69 50.51
CA GLY A 1122 39.46 35.34 51.71
C GLY A 1122 40.58 35.90 52.57
N SER A 1123 40.19 36.62 53.62
CA SER A 1123 41.12 37.08 54.65
C SER A 1123 41.32 36.01 55.72
N LEU A 1124 42.54 35.91 56.23
CA LEU A 1124 42.92 35.09 57.38
C LEU A 1124 43.55 36.00 58.45
N SER A 1125 42.86 36.16 59.57
CA SER A 1125 43.35 36.89 60.74
C SER A 1125 44.25 36.00 61.58
N LEU A 1126 45.52 36.36 61.68
CA LEU A 1126 46.45 35.77 62.64
C LEU A 1126 46.46 36.67 63.87
N ILE A 1127 46.05 36.11 65.02
CA ILE A 1127 46.08 36.77 66.33
C ILE A 1127 47.00 35.99 67.28
N ARG A 1128 47.61 36.65 68.26
CA ARG A 1128 48.42 36.00 69.31
C ARG A 1128 48.12 36.60 70.66
#